data_AF-A0A6N2LMP4-F1
#
_entry.id   AF-A0A6N2LMP4-F1
#
_cell.length_a   1.000
_cell.length_b   1.000
_cell.length_c   1.000
_cell.angle_alpha   90.00
_cell.angle_beta   90.00
_cell.angle_gamma   90.00
#
_symmetry.space_group_name_H-M   'P 1'
#
loop_
_entity.id
_entity.type
_entity.pdbx_description
1 polymer ?
#
loop_
_entity_poly.entity_id
_entity_poly.type
_entity_poly.pdbx_seq_one_letter_code
_entity_poly.pdbx_strand_id
1 'polypeptide(L)'
;MPAAVIGNVFGATAVQYFDGSGNEIYAEEHDHNLSPKFQLKNLYLSSRGQVAKAFPKFLYHQFNLQYLDLTNIQIKGEFPSWLIENNTYLKYLSLENCSLSGPFLLPRSSHVNLSILSISMNSFQGQIPSEIGVYFPRLRVLIMSDNGFDGNIPSLLGNMSSLQLLDMSNNFLTGRTHSNNSLQGQIPGWIGNMSSLEFLDLSANNFSGLLPPRFGASSKLRQLYLSRNKLQGPITMEFHDFYEIMALDLSHNDLTGRILEWIGRLSNLRFLLLSHNNFEGEIPIQLCRLEQLTLIELSHNYLSGNILSWRISTPHFRSMMTSYDSISSSQQSFEFTTKNEIESLDLSYNKLEGEIPPQLTKLYSLEIFSVAHNNLSGKTPARVAQFATFEESCYKDNTFLCGQPLPKACDPEMPPSPTPTSTNKEDNGGFMDMEVFYVSFGVAYIMVLLVIGAVLYINPYWRRAWFHFIEVGITNCYYFMVDNLPILSKEQHIPTRSFFRKLLYFGSILIAKKFSCESIIPKFQGQIPAEIEAYLPGLQVLLMSDNGFDGRLQGQIPGWIGNMSSLEFLDLSGNNLSGPLPPRIGASSKLRYFYLSRNKLQGPIAMEFDDSYEIVGLDLSYNDLTGEIPFQLCRLEQLTLIDLSHNYLSGNILSWMISTHPFPNQNNYDYQQSLEFTMKNVSFIYKRSILWYFTGVDFSSNNFTGEIPLEIGNLSKFKVLNLSHNSCIESIPPTF
;
A
#
# COMPACT_ATOMS: atom_id res chain seq x y z
N MET A 1 -22.82 30.25 13.65
CA MET A 1 -22.89 29.01 12.86
C MET A 1 -21.47 28.54 12.71
N PRO A 2 -21.04 27.46 13.38
CA PRO A 2 -19.65 27.45 13.80
C PRO A 2 -18.80 26.36 13.16
N ALA A 3 -17.50 26.62 13.21
CA ALA A 3 -16.44 26.08 12.38
C ALA A 3 -15.50 25.16 13.19
N ALA A 4 -14.73 24.25 12.56
CA ALA A 4 -13.69 23.42 13.16
C ALA A 4 -12.35 24.08 12.90
N VAL A 5 -11.81 24.68 13.95
CA VAL A 5 -10.74 25.63 13.90
C VAL A 5 -9.56 25.02 14.64
N ILE A 6 -8.47 24.78 13.93
CA ILE A 6 -7.12 24.61 14.51
C ILE A 6 -6.75 25.79 15.44
N GLY A 7 -7.56 26.84 15.50
CA GLY A 7 -7.31 27.98 16.35
C GLY A 7 -7.31 27.70 17.85
N ASN A 8 -7.88 26.59 18.32
CA ASN A 8 -7.65 26.18 19.69
C ASN A 8 -6.21 25.65 19.92
N VAL A 9 -5.49 25.31 18.86
CA VAL A 9 -4.04 25.01 18.92
C VAL A 9 -3.21 26.31 18.85
N PHE A 10 -3.78 27.51 18.68
CA PHE A 10 -3.02 28.77 18.50
C PHE A 10 -2.08 29.13 19.65
N GLY A 11 -2.34 28.63 20.86
CA GLY A 11 -1.40 28.78 21.98
C GLY A 11 -0.10 27.98 21.81
N ALA A 12 -0.12 26.90 21.01
CA ALA A 12 0.98 25.97 20.87
C ALA A 12 2.17 26.67 20.22
N THR A 13 3.36 26.43 20.75
CA THR A 13 4.60 27.03 20.22
C THR A 13 5.51 26.01 19.54
N ALA A 14 5.32 24.71 19.82
CA ALA A 14 6.26 23.66 19.41
C ALA A 14 5.72 22.64 18.38
N VAL A 15 4.40 22.64 18.09
CA VAL A 15 3.79 21.67 17.19
C VAL A 15 4.32 21.86 15.77
N GLN A 16 4.83 20.78 15.17
CA GLN A 16 5.37 20.74 13.80
C GLN A 16 4.62 19.75 12.91
N TYR A 17 3.93 18.80 13.50
CA TYR A 17 3.18 17.77 12.82
C TYR A 17 1.76 17.71 13.40
N PHE A 18 0.77 17.85 12.54
CA PHE A 18 -0.64 17.71 12.90
C PHE A 18 -1.37 16.81 11.90
N ASP A 19 -2.10 15.83 12.41
CA ASP A 19 -3.05 15.04 11.62
C ASP A 19 -4.43 15.08 12.27
N GLY A 20 -5.34 15.77 11.58
CA GLY A 20 -6.76 15.84 11.92
C GLY A 20 -7.63 15.11 10.89
N SER A 21 -7.06 14.28 10.02
CA SER A 21 -7.82 13.60 8.97
C SER A 21 -8.95 12.71 9.50
N GLY A 22 -9.99 12.49 8.71
CA GLY A 22 -11.13 11.67 9.09
C GLY A 22 -12.09 12.32 10.07
N ASN A 23 -11.83 13.56 10.51
CA ASN A 23 -12.75 14.39 11.29
C ASN A 23 -13.59 15.33 10.41
N GLU A 24 -14.59 15.95 11.02
CA GLU A 24 -15.33 17.08 10.45
C GLU A 24 -14.47 18.35 10.43
N ILE A 25 -14.47 19.07 9.30
CA ILE A 25 -13.65 20.28 9.09
C ILE A 25 -14.53 21.39 8.53
N TYR A 26 -14.48 22.57 9.14
CA TYR A 26 -15.24 23.74 8.70
C TYR A 26 -14.33 24.98 8.74
N ALA A 27 -14.42 25.90 7.77
CA ALA A 27 -13.58 27.09 7.78
C ALA A 27 -14.13 28.23 8.64
N GLU A 28 -13.22 29.05 9.19
CA GLU A 28 -13.52 30.22 10.00
C GLU A 28 -14.31 31.30 9.22
N GLU A 29 -15.57 31.56 9.61
CA GLU A 29 -16.42 32.60 9.00
C GLU A 29 -16.17 34.02 9.59
N HIS A 30 -15.44 34.16 10.70
CA HIS A 30 -15.17 35.44 11.37
C HIS A 30 -13.68 35.80 11.44
N ASP A 31 -13.35 37.09 11.42
CA ASP A 31 -11.99 37.62 11.54
C ASP A 31 -11.55 37.64 13.01
N HIS A 32 -11.16 36.48 13.54
CA HIS A 32 -10.34 36.47 14.74
C HIS A 32 -8.88 36.56 14.32
N ASN A 33 -8.26 37.72 14.55
CA ASN A 33 -6.87 38.09 14.24
C ASN A 33 -5.79 37.26 14.99
N LEU A 34 -6.07 36.01 15.34
CA LEU A 34 -5.14 35.17 16.08
C LEU A 34 -4.15 34.53 15.09
N SER A 35 -2.92 35.04 15.09
CA SER A 35 -1.82 34.38 14.39
C SER A 35 -1.36 33.15 15.18
N PRO A 36 -1.22 31.97 14.55
CA PRO A 36 -0.65 30.80 15.20
C PRO A 36 0.76 31.10 15.69
N LYS A 37 1.05 30.74 16.95
CA LYS A 37 2.39 30.83 17.52
C LYS A 37 3.33 29.69 17.10
N PHE A 38 2.81 28.72 16.34
CA PHE A 38 3.55 27.58 15.80
C PHE A 38 3.72 27.66 14.28
N GLN A 39 4.66 26.87 13.77
CA GLN A 39 4.90 26.68 12.34
C GLN A 39 4.96 25.17 12.04
N LEU A 40 3.98 24.70 11.28
CA LEU A 40 3.86 23.30 10.86
C LEU A 40 4.83 22.98 9.73
N LYS A 41 5.32 21.75 9.73
CA LYS A 41 6.01 21.10 8.62
C LYS A 41 5.09 20.10 7.91
N ASN A 42 4.21 19.45 8.66
CA ASN A 42 3.33 18.41 8.18
C ASN A 42 1.92 18.68 8.68
N LEU A 43 0.98 18.73 7.74
CA LEU A 43 -0.42 18.95 8.02
C LEU A 43 -1.27 18.01 7.17
N TYR A 44 -2.05 17.17 7.83
CA TYR A 44 -3.01 16.28 7.19
C TYR A 44 -4.40 16.56 7.72
N LEU A 45 -5.32 16.93 6.83
CA LEU A 45 -6.67 17.35 7.16
C LEU A 45 -7.70 16.68 6.26
N SER A 46 -7.41 15.52 5.67
CA SER A 46 -8.38 14.95 4.73
C SER A 46 -9.72 14.63 5.39
N SER A 47 -10.86 15.11 4.90
CA SER A 47 -12.17 14.98 5.56
C SER A 47 -13.13 14.01 4.84
N ARG A 48 -14.29 13.71 5.44
CA ARG A 48 -15.35 12.88 4.82
C ARG A 48 -16.44 13.75 4.17
N GLY A 49 -16.06 14.65 3.26
CA GLY A 49 -17.00 15.28 2.32
C GLY A 49 -17.81 16.47 2.84
N GLN A 50 -17.22 17.32 3.70
CA GLN A 50 -17.91 18.46 4.32
C GLN A 50 -17.46 19.83 3.77
N VAL A 51 -18.36 20.83 3.88
CA VAL A 51 -18.25 22.18 3.32
C VAL A 51 -17.38 23.10 4.16
N ALA A 52 -16.07 23.13 3.91
CA ALA A 52 -15.21 24.17 4.48
C ALA A 52 -15.55 25.56 3.94
N LYS A 53 -16.10 25.68 2.72
CA LYS A 53 -16.43 26.93 2.00
C LYS A 53 -15.23 27.80 1.63
N ALA A 54 -14.14 27.81 2.40
CA ALA A 54 -12.90 28.57 2.14
C ALA A 54 -11.67 27.85 2.73
N PHE A 55 -10.47 28.31 2.36
CA PHE A 55 -9.24 27.83 3.01
C PHE A 55 -9.21 28.24 4.49
N PRO A 56 -8.79 27.34 5.42
CA PRO A 56 -8.57 27.71 6.81
C PRO A 56 -7.60 28.89 6.96
N LYS A 57 -8.02 29.95 7.67
CA LYS A 57 -7.28 31.21 7.70
C LYS A 57 -5.88 31.08 8.32
N PHE A 58 -5.67 30.18 9.27
CA PHE A 58 -4.35 29.97 9.86
C PHE A 58 -3.27 29.57 8.84
N LEU A 59 -3.64 28.98 7.69
CA LEU A 59 -2.71 28.62 6.61
C LEU A 59 -2.01 29.85 6.02
N TYR A 60 -2.65 31.03 6.03
CA TYR A 60 -2.03 32.28 5.59
C TYR A 60 -0.83 32.68 6.47
N HIS A 61 -0.74 32.12 7.68
CA HIS A 61 0.34 32.36 8.63
C HIS A 61 1.37 31.23 8.68
N GLN A 62 1.27 30.21 7.81
CA GLN A 62 2.24 29.11 7.73
C GLN A 62 3.25 29.35 6.61
N PHE A 63 4.54 29.21 6.94
CA PHE A 63 5.67 29.45 6.01
C PHE A 63 6.69 28.31 5.96
N ASN A 64 6.51 27.25 6.76
CA ASN A 64 7.45 26.13 6.90
C ASN A 64 6.88 24.77 6.48
N LEU A 65 5.71 24.73 5.83
CA LEU A 65 5.09 23.49 5.38
C LEU A 65 5.99 22.76 4.38
N GLN A 66 6.10 21.45 4.58
CA GLN A 66 6.79 20.50 3.70
C GLN A 66 5.81 19.48 3.11
N TYR A 67 4.78 19.11 3.87
CA TYR A 67 3.72 18.21 3.45
C TYR A 67 2.37 18.79 3.86
N LEU A 68 1.50 18.99 2.88
CA LEU A 68 0.14 19.44 3.09
C LEU A 68 -0.84 18.53 2.35
N ASP A 69 -1.77 17.96 3.09
CA ASP A 69 -2.88 17.18 2.55
C ASP A 69 -4.22 17.77 3.01
N LEU A 70 -4.96 18.32 2.06
CA LEU A 70 -6.30 18.88 2.26
C LEU A 70 -7.37 18.07 1.50
N THR A 71 -7.09 16.81 1.17
CA THR A 71 -7.95 15.99 0.30
C THR A 71 -9.38 15.85 0.85
N ASN A 72 -10.40 15.89 0.00
CA ASN A 72 -11.81 15.75 0.38
C ASN A 72 -12.32 16.86 1.34
N ILE A 73 -11.75 18.07 1.28
CA ILE A 73 -12.25 19.25 1.99
C ILE A 73 -12.91 20.19 0.97
N GLN A 74 -14.22 20.42 1.04
CA GLN A 74 -14.92 21.27 0.05
C GLN A 74 -14.65 22.77 0.25
N ILE A 75 -13.52 23.22 -0.28
CA ILE A 75 -13.01 24.59 -0.32
C ILE A 75 -13.49 25.25 -1.62
N LYS A 76 -14.38 26.25 -1.52
CA LYS A 76 -14.71 27.06 -2.70
C LYS A 76 -13.62 28.11 -2.89
N GLY A 77 -13.10 28.20 -4.11
CA GLY A 77 -12.07 29.17 -4.46
C GLY A 77 -11.25 28.74 -5.68
N GLU A 78 -10.19 29.49 -5.93
CA GLU A 78 -9.20 29.20 -6.98
C GLU A 78 -8.00 28.44 -6.41
N PHE A 79 -7.09 28.00 -7.29
CA PHE A 79 -5.84 27.34 -6.90
C PHE A 79 -5.00 28.26 -5.97
N PRO A 80 -4.53 27.77 -4.81
CA PRO A 80 -3.89 28.60 -3.80
C PRO A 80 -2.40 28.86 -4.08
N SER A 81 -2.08 29.63 -5.12
CA SER A 81 -0.67 29.95 -5.46
C SER A 81 0.08 30.60 -4.29
N TRP A 82 -0.61 31.41 -3.48
CA TRP A 82 -0.07 32.03 -2.28
C TRP A 82 0.47 31.01 -1.26
N LEU A 83 -0.11 29.81 -1.19
CA LEU A 83 0.30 28.78 -0.23
C LEU A 83 1.67 28.21 -0.59
N ILE A 84 1.88 27.99 -1.90
CA ILE A 84 3.15 27.55 -2.46
C ILE A 84 4.21 28.65 -2.32
N GLU A 85 3.83 29.90 -2.60
CA GLU A 85 4.73 31.06 -2.45
C GLU A 85 5.20 31.25 -1.00
N ASN A 86 4.30 31.10 -0.03
CA ASN A 86 4.63 31.23 1.38
C ASN A 86 5.48 30.08 1.91
N ASN A 87 5.38 28.87 1.35
CA ASN A 87 6.01 27.65 1.88
C ASN A 87 7.09 27.11 0.92
N THR A 88 8.21 27.83 0.81
CA THR A 88 9.30 27.52 -0.15
C THR A 88 9.97 26.14 -0.01
N TYR A 89 9.72 25.41 1.09
CA TYR A 89 10.21 24.06 1.34
C TYR A 89 9.16 22.97 1.07
N LEU A 90 8.00 23.32 0.50
CA LEU A 90 6.90 22.40 0.24
C LEU A 90 7.31 21.30 -0.75
N LYS A 91 7.16 20.05 -0.37
CA LYS A 91 7.53 18.87 -1.17
C LYS A 91 6.32 18.12 -1.69
N TYR A 92 5.24 18.12 -0.91
CA TYR A 92 4.00 17.43 -1.18
C TYR A 92 2.83 18.36 -0.94
N LEU A 93 1.97 18.49 -1.96
CA LEU A 93 0.71 19.19 -1.87
C LEU A 93 -0.39 18.33 -2.49
N SER A 94 -1.38 17.93 -1.69
CA SER A 94 -2.62 17.32 -2.17
C SER A 94 -3.80 18.23 -1.87
N LEU A 95 -4.52 18.60 -2.93
CA LEU A 95 -5.77 19.36 -2.92
C LEU A 95 -6.87 18.57 -3.66
N GLU A 96 -6.83 17.24 -3.59
CA GLU A 96 -7.76 16.38 -4.30
C GLU A 96 -9.18 16.49 -3.74
N ASN A 97 -10.19 16.50 -4.62
CA ASN A 97 -11.60 16.56 -4.25
C ASN A 97 -11.95 17.74 -3.31
N CYS A 98 -11.41 18.91 -3.63
CA CYS A 98 -11.56 20.12 -2.82
C CYS A 98 -12.65 21.07 -3.30
N SER A 99 -13.35 20.81 -4.40
CA SER A 99 -14.28 21.78 -5.04
C SER A 99 -13.63 23.09 -5.52
N LEU A 100 -12.31 23.10 -5.74
CA LEU A 100 -11.59 24.24 -6.31
C LEU A 100 -11.99 24.43 -7.77
N SER A 101 -11.97 25.67 -8.25
CA SER A 101 -12.45 26.03 -9.58
C SER A 101 -11.61 27.13 -10.22
N GLY A 102 -11.94 27.51 -11.46
CA GLY A 102 -11.20 28.53 -12.21
C GLY A 102 -9.96 27.95 -12.91
N PRO A 103 -9.10 28.80 -13.47
CA PRO A 103 -7.88 28.35 -14.13
C PRO A 103 -6.84 27.84 -13.13
N PHE A 104 -6.00 26.90 -13.57
CA PHE A 104 -4.81 26.51 -12.81
C PHE A 104 -3.74 27.59 -12.93
N LEU A 105 -3.55 28.38 -11.87
CA LEU A 105 -2.60 29.49 -11.85
C LEU A 105 -1.25 29.04 -11.26
N LEU A 106 -0.16 29.39 -11.94
CA LEU A 106 1.20 29.12 -11.43
C LEU A 106 1.59 30.15 -10.35
N PRO A 107 2.49 29.80 -9.41
CA PRO A 107 3.07 30.76 -8.48
C PRO A 107 3.94 31.78 -9.20
N ARG A 108 4.20 32.94 -8.58
CA ARG A 108 5.04 34.01 -9.13
C ARG A 108 6.52 33.67 -9.25
N SER A 109 6.96 32.59 -8.61
CA SER A 109 8.38 32.19 -8.57
C SER A 109 8.52 30.68 -8.65
N SER A 110 9.63 30.23 -9.24
CA SER A 110 9.92 28.80 -9.41
C SER A 110 10.10 28.10 -8.06
N HIS A 111 9.43 26.96 -7.87
CA HIS A 111 9.41 26.18 -6.66
C HIS A 111 10.19 24.86 -6.83
N VAL A 112 11.49 24.91 -6.55
CA VAL A 112 12.45 23.81 -6.82
C VAL A 112 12.35 22.60 -5.87
N ASN A 113 11.51 22.68 -4.83
CA ASN A 113 11.38 21.62 -3.82
C ASN A 113 10.12 20.77 -4.00
N LEU A 114 9.14 21.24 -4.80
CA LEU A 114 7.87 20.55 -4.95
C LEU A 114 8.08 19.30 -5.80
N SER A 115 7.79 18.13 -5.22
CA SER A 115 8.01 16.83 -5.83
C SER A 115 6.70 16.16 -6.20
N ILE A 116 5.64 16.38 -5.44
CA ILE A 116 4.33 15.75 -5.64
C ILE A 116 3.26 16.84 -5.57
N LEU A 117 2.46 16.94 -6.63
CA LEU A 117 1.30 17.80 -6.71
C LEU A 117 0.09 16.97 -7.17
N SER A 118 -0.93 16.90 -6.32
CA SER A 118 -2.25 16.37 -6.69
C SER A 118 -3.31 17.47 -6.57
N ILE A 119 -4.05 17.69 -7.66
CA ILE A 119 -5.19 18.61 -7.75
C ILE A 119 -6.42 17.93 -8.37
N SER A 120 -6.47 16.59 -8.33
CA SER A 120 -7.52 15.80 -8.96
C SER A 120 -8.91 16.04 -8.37
N MET A 121 -9.95 15.64 -9.10
CA MET A 121 -11.35 15.67 -8.64
C MET A 121 -11.82 17.08 -8.25
N ASN A 122 -11.39 18.10 -8.97
CA ASN A 122 -11.82 19.49 -8.75
C ASN A 122 -12.64 19.98 -9.96
N SER A 123 -12.90 21.28 -10.02
CA SER A 123 -13.60 21.96 -11.11
C SER A 123 -12.68 22.96 -11.82
N PHE A 124 -11.38 22.66 -11.92
CA PHE A 124 -10.45 23.49 -12.68
C PHE A 124 -10.83 23.48 -14.16
N GLN A 125 -10.67 24.62 -14.84
CA GLN A 125 -11.06 24.79 -16.24
C GLN A 125 -10.02 25.55 -17.05
N GLY A 126 -10.09 25.44 -18.38
CA GLY A 126 -9.18 26.10 -19.31
C GLY A 126 -7.88 25.31 -19.54
N GLN A 127 -6.90 25.98 -20.14
CA GLN A 127 -5.67 25.31 -20.58
C GLN A 127 -4.67 25.12 -19.45
N ILE A 128 -3.88 24.05 -19.56
CA ILE A 128 -2.71 23.82 -18.72
C ILE A 128 -1.66 24.91 -19.05
N PRO A 129 -1.14 25.64 -18.05
CA PRO A 129 -0.13 26.68 -18.25
C PRO A 129 1.12 26.13 -18.94
N SER A 130 1.60 26.80 -19.99
CA SER A 130 2.76 26.35 -20.76
C SER A 130 4.04 26.30 -19.93
N GLU A 131 4.22 27.22 -18.98
CA GLU A 131 5.45 27.35 -18.22
C GLU A 131 5.50 26.42 -16.99
N ILE A 132 4.57 25.47 -16.83
CA ILE A 132 4.49 24.62 -15.63
C ILE A 132 5.83 23.96 -15.28
N GLY A 133 6.58 23.49 -16.27
CA GLY A 133 7.90 22.87 -16.07
C GLY A 133 9.01 23.85 -15.62
N VAL A 134 8.84 25.16 -15.87
CA VAL A 134 9.75 26.21 -15.39
C VAL A 134 9.48 26.51 -13.91
N TYR A 135 8.21 26.50 -13.50
CA TYR A 135 7.81 26.80 -12.13
C TYR A 135 7.90 25.59 -11.20
N PHE A 136 7.79 24.36 -11.72
CA PHE A 136 7.93 23.12 -10.94
C PHE A 136 9.00 22.19 -11.53
N PRO A 137 10.29 22.61 -11.59
CA PRO A 137 11.33 21.92 -12.34
C PRO A 137 11.75 20.55 -11.77
N ARG A 138 11.37 20.24 -10.52
CA ARG A 138 11.70 18.97 -9.83
C ARG A 138 10.49 18.09 -9.55
N LEU A 139 9.35 18.38 -10.18
CA LEU A 139 8.15 17.59 -9.99
C LEU A 139 8.38 16.16 -10.49
N ARG A 140 8.02 15.18 -9.65
CA ARG A 140 8.08 13.74 -9.94
C ARG A 140 6.70 13.16 -10.20
N VAL A 141 5.70 13.67 -9.51
CA VAL A 141 4.31 13.21 -9.59
C VAL A 141 3.42 14.42 -9.83
N LEU A 142 2.68 14.39 -10.94
CA LEU A 142 1.64 15.35 -11.25
C LEU A 142 0.34 14.59 -11.51
N ILE A 143 -0.65 14.83 -10.65
CA ILE A 143 -1.98 14.24 -10.76
C ILE A 143 -2.99 15.39 -10.86
N MET A 144 -3.69 15.44 -11.98
CA MET A 144 -4.66 16.49 -12.30
C MET A 144 -5.91 15.92 -13.00
N SER A 145 -6.19 14.64 -12.73
CA SER A 145 -7.35 13.91 -13.22
C SER A 145 -8.67 14.48 -12.71
N ASP A 146 -9.77 14.11 -13.36
CA ASP A 146 -11.14 14.48 -12.94
C ASP A 146 -11.30 16.00 -12.78
N ASN A 147 -11.04 16.74 -13.84
CA ASN A 147 -11.16 18.19 -13.92
C ASN A 147 -11.75 18.61 -15.27
N GLY A 148 -11.81 19.91 -15.54
CA GLY A 148 -12.26 20.50 -16.80
C GLY A 148 -11.14 21.07 -17.67
N PHE A 149 -9.92 20.53 -17.59
CA PHE A 149 -8.80 21.03 -18.41
C PHE A 149 -9.04 20.75 -19.90
N ASP A 150 -8.80 21.76 -20.74
CA ASP A 150 -9.04 21.69 -22.18
C ASP A 150 -7.81 22.08 -23.02
N GLY A 151 -7.97 22.06 -24.35
CA GLY A 151 -6.90 22.41 -25.28
C GLY A 151 -5.84 21.32 -25.44
N ASN A 152 -4.57 21.71 -25.49
CA ASN A 152 -3.43 20.81 -25.72
C ASN A 152 -2.58 20.62 -24.46
N ILE A 153 -1.84 19.52 -24.42
CA ILE A 153 -0.76 19.35 -23.43
C ILE A 153 0.43 20.23 -23.87
N PRO A 154 0.92 21.17 -23.04
CA PRO A 154 1.99 22.08 -23.43
C PRO A 154 3.33 21.39 -23.66
N SER A 155 4.03 21.73 -24.75
CA SER A 155 5.30 21.10 -25.14
C SER A 155 6.42 21.25 -24.11
N LEU A 156 6.42 22.33 -23.33
CA LEU A 156 7.40 22.57 -22.27
C LEU A 156 7.31 21.56 -21.12
N LEU A 157 6.18 20.84 -20.98
CA LEU A 157 6.06 19.73 -20.03
C LEU A 157 7.04 18.58 -20.39
N GLY A 158 7.34 18.40 -21.69
CA GLY A 158 8.33 17.43 -22.15
C GLY A 158 9.76 17.68 -21.64
N ASN A 159 10.06 18.88 -21.15
CA ASN A 159 11.37 19.21 -20.57
C ASN A 159 11.50 18.81 -19.09
N MET A 160 10.44 18.29 -18.46
CA MET A 160 10.43 17.91 -17.04
C MET A 160 11.14 16.57 -16.84
N SER A 161 12.46 16.61 -16.76
CA SER A 161 13.33 15.42 -16.67
C SER A 161 13.18 14.60 -15.38
N SER A 162 12.51 15.12 -14.36
CA SER A 162 12.26 14.40 -13.10
C SER A 162 10.89 13.73 -13.04
N LEU A 163 10.00 13.99 -14.02
CA LEU A 163 8.61 13.52 -13.98
C LEU A 163 8.56 12.01 -14.23
N GLN A 164 7.94 11.29 -13.30
CA GLN A 164 7.82 9.83 -13.28
C GLN A 164 6.37 9.37 -13.41
N LEU A 165 5.43 10.11 -12.81
CA LEU A 165 4.01 9.85 -12.90
C LEU A 165 3.30 11.10 -13.41
N LEU A 166 2.53 10.90 -14.48
CA LEU A 166 1.64 11.90 -15.04
C LEU A 166 0.25 11.31 -15.23
N ASP A 167 -0.72 11.85 -14.49
CA ASP A 167 -2.13 11.53 -14.65
C ASP A 167 -2.90 12.81 -15.01
N MET A 168 -3.44 12.82 -16.23
CA MET A 168 -4.34 13.86 -16.75
C MET A 168 -5.66 13.25 -17.23
N SER A 169 -6.03 12.08 -16.70
CA SER A 169 -7.24 11.36 -17.11
C SER A 169 -8.52 12.13 -16.77
N ASN A 170 -9.63 11.77 -17.41
CA ASN A 170 -10.95 12.35 -17.17
C ASN A 170 -10.98 13.89 -17.22
N ASN A 171 -10.59 14.44 -18.37
CA ASN A 171 -10.55 15.87 -18.67
C ASN A 171 -11.12 16.14 -20.09
N PHE A 172 -11.06 17.38 -20.57
CA PHE A 172 -11.50 17.77 -21.92
C PHE A 172 -10.35 18.01 -22.89
N LEU A 173 -9.18 17.39 -22.68
CA LEU A 173 -8.00 17.62 -23.52
C LEU A 173 -8.23 17.07 -24.94
N THR A 174 -7.83 17.87 -25.94
CA THR A 174 -8.02 17.56 -27.36
C THR A 174 -6.72 17.48 -28.14
N GLY A 175 -5.59 17.93 -27.58
CA GLY A 175 -4.33 18.10 -28.34
C GLY A 175 -4.31 19.29 -29.29
N ARG A 176 -5.43 20.05 -29.43
CA ARG A 176 -5.51 21.25 -30.26
C ARG A 176 -5.33 22.51 -29.42
N THR A 177 -4.68 23.54 -29.97
CA THR A 177 -4.76 24.89 -29.40
C THR A 177 -6.01 25.58 -29.94
N HIS A 178 -6.68 26.38 -29.11
CA HIS A 178 -7.84 27.19 -29.52
C HIS A 178 -7.53 28.18 -30.68
N SER A 179 -6.25 28.38 -30.99
CA SER A 179 -5.74 29.29 -32.02
C SER A 179 -5.42 28.64 -33.37
N ASN A 180 -5.33 27.31 -33.46
CA ASN A 180 -4.99 26.63 -34.70
C ASN A 180 -6.18 25.86 -35.27
N ASN A 181 -6.59 26.23 -36.49
CA ASN A 181 -7.50 25.45 -37.35
C ASN A 181 -6.86 24.12 -37.85
N SER A 182 -5.87 23.59 -37.14
CA SER A 182 -5.22 22.33 -37.48
C SER A 182 -6.16 21.17 -37.20
N LEU A 183 -6.34 20.33 -38.21
CA LEU A 183 -7.25 19.17 -38.23
C LEU A 183 -6.85 18.02 -37.28
N GLN A 184 -5.81 18.16 -36.46
CA GLN A 184 -5.27 17.03 -35.68
C GLN A 184 -5.27 17.32 -34.18
N GLY A 185 -6.12 16.59 -33.46
CA GLY A 185 -6.19 16.57 -32.00
C GLY A 185 -5.37 15.43 -31.39
N GLN A 186 -4.17 15.21 -31.92
CA GLN A 186 -3.35 14.05 -31.59
C GLN A 186 -2.68 14.20 -30.23
N ILE A 187 -2.36 13.06 -29.62
CA ILE A 187 -1.47 12.98 -28.47
C ILE A 187 -0.08 13.49 -28.91
N PRO A 188 0.58 14.41 -28.19
CA PRO A 188 1.90 14.87 -28.59
C PRO A 188 2.95 13.76 -28.45
N GLY A 189 3.64 13.36 -29.53
CA GLY A 189 4.57 12.23 -29.51
C GLY A 189 5.74 12.34 -28.54
N TRP A 190 6.13 13.56 -28.15
CA TRP A 190 7.19 13.78 -27.15
C TRP A 190 6.81 13.27 -25.76
N ILE A 191 5.51 13.17 -25.42
CA ILE A 191 5.07 12.76 -24.08
C ILE A 191 5.42 11.29 -23.80
N GLY A 192 5.27 10.43 -24.81
CA GLY A 192 5.67 9.04 -24.73
C GLY A 192 7.19 8.90 -24.59
N ASN A 193 7.98 9.83 -25.15
CA ASN A 193 9.44 9.75 -25.20
C ASN A 193 10.16 10.39 -24.00
N MET A 194 9.43 10.78 -22.95
CA MET A 194 10.02 11.33 -21.72
C MET A 194 10.85 10.25 -21.00
N SER A 195 12.14 10.53 -20.77
CA SER A 195 13.12 9.53 -20.33
C SER A 195 12.97 9.03 -18.89
N SER A 196 12.24 9.76 -18.05
CA SER A 196 11.99 9.41 -16.65
C SER A 196 10.55 8.95 -16.39
N LEU A 197 9.66 9.06 -17.39
CA LEU A 197 8.24 8.78 -17.21
C LEU A 197 8.02 7.26 -17.17
N GLU A 198 7.38 6.79 -16.10
CA GLU A 198 7.08 5.38 -15.82
C GLU A 198 5.57 5.09 -15.91
N PHE A 199 4.74 6.09 -15.59
CA PHE A 199 3.28 6.01 -15.61
C PHE A 199 2.71 7.20 -16.38
N LEU A 200 1.88 6.91 -17.38
CA LEU A 200 1.14 7.90 -18.14
C LEU A 200 -0.33 7.49 -18.27
N ASP A 201 -1.22 8.33 -17.74
CA ASP A 201 -2.66 8.19 -17.92
C ASP A 201 -3.25 9.43 -18.59
N LEU A 202 -3.78 9.23 -19.80
CA LEU A 202 -4.51 10.22 -20.61
C LEU A 202 -5.92 9.70 -20.95
N SER A 203 -6.41 8.70 -20.22
CA SER A 203 -7.71 8.08 -20.47
C SER A 203 -8.86 9.07 -20.25
N ALA A 204 -10.02 8.78 -20.82
CA ALA A 204 -11.23 9.60 -20.69
C ALA A 204 -11.00 11.08 -21.07
N ASN A 205 -10.39 11.31 -22.24
CA ASN A 205 -10.20 12.64 -22.80
C ASN A 205 -10.80 12.69 -24.22
N ASN A 206 -10.55 13.77 -24.96
CA ASN A 206 -11.06 13.99 -26.31
C ASN A 206 -9.93 13.98 -27.35
N PHE A 207 -8.84 13.23 -27.10
CA PHE A 207 -7.75 13.05 -28.07
C PHE A 207 -8.26 12.28 -29.29
N SER A 208 -7.81 12.68 -30.48
CA SER A 208 -8.27 12.14 -31.76
C SER A 208 -7.16 12.01 -32.79
N GLY A 209 -7.42 11.23 -33.84
CA GLY A 209 -6.44 10.95 -34.89
C GLY A 209 -5.51 9.78 -34.53
N LEU A 210 -4.40 9.66 -35.27
CA LEU A 210 -3.48 8.54 -35.15
C LEU A 210 -2.63 8.63 -33.87
N LEU A 211 -2.21 7.47 -33.36
CA LEU A 211 -1.15 7.38 -32.37
C LEU A 211 0.18 7.91 -32.97
N PRO A 212 1.01 8.62 -32.20
CA PRO A 212 2.27 9.15 -32.72
C PRO A 212 3.26 8.04 -33.09
N PRO A 213 4.01 8.17 -34.19
CA PRO A 213 5.00 7.19 -34.58
C PRO A 213 6.13 7.12 -33.54
N ARG A 214 6.62 5.91 -33.25
CA ARG A 214 7.68 5.64 -32.25
C ARG A 214 7.34 6.22 -30.87
N PHE A 215 6.10 6.05 -30.44
CA PHE A 215 5.66 6.47 -29.13
C PHE A 215 6.49 5.72 -28.07
N GLY A 216 7.17 6.49 -27.22
CA GLY A 216 8.07 6.07 -26.13
C GLY A 216 9.19 5.09 -26.47
N ALA A 217 9.80 5.27 -27.63
CA ALA A 217 11.03 4.60 -28.03
C ALA A 217 12.23 4.87 -27.10
N SER A 218 12.20 5.96 -26.34
CA SER A 218 13.23 6.34 -25.35
C SER A 218 12.74 6.32 -23.91
N SER A 219 11.60 5.67 -23.65
CA SER A 219 10.87 5.79 -22.38
C SER A 219 11.18 4.64 -21.42
N LYS A 220 10.95 4.92 -20.14
CA LYS A 220 10.85 3.90 -19.08
C LYS A 220 9.40 3.55 -18.77
N LEU A 221 8.48 3.79 -19.72
CA LEU A 221 7.06 3.61 -19.48
C LEU A 221 6.76 2.14 -19.17
N ARG A 222 6.11 1.95 -18.03
CA ARG A 222 5.61 0.66 -17.53
C ARG A 222 4.11 0.58 -17.65
N GLN A 223 3.42 1.71 -17.56
CA GLN A 223 1.97 1.77 -17.64
C GLN A 223 1.54 2.91 -18.57
N LEU A 224 0.72 2.56 -19.55
CA LEU A 224 0.15 3.50 -20.51
C LEU A 224 -1.36 3.27 -20.62
N TYR A 225 -2.13 4.28 -20.22
CA TYR A 225 -3.58 4.29 -20.30
C TYR A 225 -4.05 5.41 -21.23
N LEU A 226 -4.66 5.02 -22.35
CA LEU A 226 -5.21 5.91 -23.38
C LEU A 226 -6.69 5.60 -23.68
N SER A 227 -7.34 4.80 -22.83
CA SER A 227 -8.71 4.36 -23.05
C SER A 227 -9.72 5.50 -23.04
N ARG A 228 -10.91 5.27 -23.60
CA ARG A 228 -12.02 6.25 -23.64
C ARG A 228 -11.59 7.57 -24.30
N ASN A 229 -10.96 7.50 -25.46
CA ASN A 229 -10.62 8.63 -26.32
C ASN A 229 -11.25 8.44 -27.71
N LYS A 230 -10.83 9.22 -28.71
CA LYS A 230 -11.27 9.12 -30.12
C LYS A 230 -10.11 8.78 -31.05
N LEU A 231 -9.16 7.98 -30.55
CA LEU A 231 -7.97 7.58 -31.31
C LEU A 231 -8.38 6.66 -32.47
N GLN A 232 -7.77 6.88 -33.63
CA GLN A 232 -8.17 6.25 -34.89
C GLN A 232 -6.97 5.61 -35.60
N GLY A 233 -7.28 4.82 -36.63
CA GLY A 233 -6.31 4.22 -37.54
C GLY A 233 -5.64 2.97 -36.96
N PRO A 234 -4.73 2.35 -37.74
CA PRO A 234 -4.06 1.12 -37.35
C PRO A 234 -2.87 1.36 -36.42
N ILE A 235 -2.58 0.37 -35.56
CA ILE A 235 -1.33 0.29 -34.81
C ILE A 235 -0.33 -0.52 -35.63
N THR A 236 0.71 0.14 -36.12
CA THR A 236 1.74 -0.43 -36.99
C THR A 236 3.05 -0.67 -36.25
N MET A 237 3.71 0.40 -35.81
CA MET A 237 5.07 0.39 -35.23
C MET A 237 5.21 1.37 -34.05
N GLU A 238 4.10 1.95 -33.58
CA GLU A 238 4.08 2.98 -32.55
C GLU A 238 4.69 2.46 -31.25
N PHE A 239 4.39 1.22 -30.86
CA PHE A 239 4.90 0.55 -29.64
C PHE A 239 6.08 -0.39 -29.90
N HIS A 240 6.73 -0.30 -31.06
CA HIS A 240 7.77 -1.26 -31.46
C HIS A 240 8.94 -1.36 -30.47
N ASP A 241 9.23 -0.27 -29.77
CA ASP A 241 10.36 -0.10 -28.86
C ASP A 241 9.93 -0.10 -27.36
N PHE A 242 8.72 -0.57 -27.04
CA PHE A 242 8.20 -0.66 -25.66
C PHE A 242 8.68 -1.92 -24.93
N TYR A 243 9.94 -1.92 -24.50
CA TYR A 243 10.51 -3.10 -23.82
C TYR A 243 10.14 -3.20 -22.32
N GLU A 244 9.86 -2.08 -21.65
CA GLU A 244 9.51 -2.06 -20.21
C GLU A 244 8.00 -2.07 -19.91
N ILE A 245 7.14 -2.00 -20.93
CA ILE A 245 5.70 -1.89 -20.72
C ILE A 245 5.14 -3.15 -20.02
N MET A 246 4.33 -2.91 -19.00
CA MET A 246 3.65 -3.92 -18.18
C MET A 246 2.13 -3.82 -18.34
N ALA A 247 1.59 -2.62 -18.51
CA ALA A 247 0.17 -2.38 -18.70
C ALA A 247 -0.06 -1.47 -19.92
N LEU A 248 -0.91 -1.93 -20.84
CA LEU A 248 -1.32 -1.16 -22.02
C LEU A 248 -2.84 -1.18 -22.13
N ASP A 249 -3.45 -0.01 -21.99
CA ASP A 249 -4.89 0.18 -22.18
C ASP A 249 -5.21 1.16 -23.30
N LEU A 250 -5.82 0.63 -24.36
CA LEU A 250 -6.32 1.36 -25.52
C LEU A 250 -7.82 1.15 -25.72
N SER A 251 -8.52 0.60 -24.72
CA SER A 251 -9.93 0.26 -24.82
C SER A 251 -10.82 1.48 -25.08
N HIS A 252 -12.01 1.28 -25.63
CA HIS A 252 -12.96 2.37 -25.92
C HIS A 252 -12.34 3.49 -26.79
N ASN A 253 -11.86 3.13 -27.98
CA ASN A 253 -11.38 4.05 -29.01
C ASN A 253 -11.93 3.63 -30.38
N ASP A 254 -11.52 4.32 -31.45
CA ASP A 254 -11.88 4.02 -32.84
C ASP A 254 -10.73 3.35 -33.61
N LEU A 255 -9.83 2.62 -32.92
CA LEU A 255 -8.64 2.01 -33.54
C LEU A 255 -9.05 0.89 -34.49
N THR A 256 -8.35 0.76 -35.62
CA THR A 256 -8.69 -0.14 -36.73
C THR A 256 -7.53 -1.06 -37.10
N GLY A 257 -7.73 -1.94 -38.08
CA GLY A 257 -6.69 -2.81 -38.62
C GLY A 257 -6.42 -4.03 -37.75
N ARG A 258 -5.35 -4.76 -38.09
CA ARG A 258 -4.99 -6.01 -37.41
C ARG A 258 -4.15 -5.75 -36.17
N ILE A 259 -4.31 -6.59 -35.15
CA ILE A 259 -3.33 -6.69 -34.07
C ILE A 259 -2.10 -7.41 -34.65
N LEU A 260 -1.08 -6.64 -35.04
CA LEU A 260 0.11 -7.12 -35.77
C LEU A 260 1.19 -7.71 -34.84
N GLU A 261 2.34 -8.08 -35.42
CA GLU A 261 3.48 -8.70 -34.73
C GLU A 261 4.12 -7.85 -33.62
N TRP A 262 3.84 -6.54 -33.55
CA TRP A 262 4.43 -5.64 -32.54
C TRP A 262 4.16 -6.12 -31.12
N ILE A 263 3.01 -6.77 -30.88
CA ILE A 263 2.61 -7.21 -29.55
C ILE A 263 3.54 -8.28 -28.98
N GLY A 264 4.10 -9.15 -29.83
CA GLY A 264 5.01 -10.21 -29.38
C GLY A 264 6.38 -9.73 -28.92
N ARG A 265 6.67 -8.43 -29.03
CA ARG A 265 7.92 -7.83 -28.53
C ARG A 265 7.78 -7.26 -27.13
N LEU A 266 6.56 -7.09 -26.64
CA LEU A 266 6.25 -6.49 -25.33
C LEU A 266 6.44 -7.53 -24.22
N SER A 267 7.64 -8.10 -24.07
CA SER A 267 7.87 -9.31 -23.27
C SER A 267 7.54 -9.19 -21.78
N ASN A 268 7.45 -7.96 -21.24
CA ASN A 268 7.09 -7.69 -19.86
C ASN A 268 5.59 -7.38 -19.68
N LEU A 269 4.79 -7.43 -20.75
CA LEU A 269 3.39 -7.08 -20.73
C LEU A 269 2.59 -8.08 -19.89
N ARG A 270 1.81 -7.54 -18.96
CA ARG A 270 0.93 -8.26 -18.03
C ARG A 270 -0.54 -8.00 -18.31
N PHE A 271 -0.87 -6.76 -18.64
CA PHE A 271 -2.24 -6.32 -18.88
C PHE A 271 -2.37 -5.75 -20.28
N LEU A 272 -3.22 -6.38 -21.09
CA LEU A 272 -3.53 -5.94 -22.44
C LEU A 272 -5.04 -5.69 -22.56
N LEU A 273 -5.41 -4.42 -22.69
CA LEU A 273 -6.78 -3.96 -22.77
C LEU A 273 -7.02 -3.28 -24.12
N LEU A 274 -7.71 -3.96 -25.04
CA LEU A 274 -8.03 -3.46 -26.38
C LEU A 274 -9.53 -3.48 -26.68
N SER A 275 -10.38 -3.72 -25.67
CA SER A 275 -11.81 -3.88 -25.87
C SER A 275 -12.49 -2.62 -26.42
N HIS A 276 -13.65 -2.76 -27.05
CA HIS A 276 -14.41 -1.66 -27.62
C HIS A 276 -13.58 -0.82 -28.60
N ASN A 277 -13.12 -1.47 -29.66
CA ASN A 277 -12.42 -0.84 -30.79
C ASN A 277 -12.94 -1.46 -32.11
N ASN A 278 -12.29 -1.11 -33.23
CA ASN A 278 -12.59 -1.65 -34.55
C ASN A 278 -11.47 -2.57 -35.07
N PHE A 279 -10.76 -3.29 -34.18
CA PHE A 279 -9.71 -4.22 -34.61
C PHE A 279 -10.30 -5.40 -35.38
N GLU A 280 -9.63 -5.81 -36.45
CA GLU A 280 -10.08 -6.86 -37.36
C GLU A 280 -9.00 -7.92 -37.63
N GLY A 281 -9.39 -9.04 -38.25
CA GLY A 281 -8.48 -10.13 -38.56
C GLY A 281 -8.21 -11.06 -37.38
N GLU A 282 -7.22 -11.93 -37.52
CA GLU A 282 -6.93 -12.96 -36.53
C GLU A 282 -6.19 -12.42 -35.29
N ILE A 283 -6.43 -13.07 -34.15
CA ILE A 283 -5.61 -12.89 -32.95
C ILE A 283 -4.19 -13.41 -33.26
N PRO A 284 -3.14 -12.58 -33.14
CA PRO A 284 -1.80 -12.94 -33.61
C PRO A 284 -1.15 -14.03 -32.76
N ILE A 285 -0.48 -14.99 -33.42
CA ILE A 285 0.29 -16.06 -32.76
C ILE A 285 1.38 -15.53 -31.82
N GLN A 286 1.85 -14.32 -32.07
CA GLN A 286 2.87 -13.63 -31.30
C GLN A 286 2.48 -13.39 -29.83
N LEU A 287 1.17 -13.39 -29.49
CA LEU A 287 0.72 -13.37 -28.09
C LEU A 287 1.25 -14.56 -27.27
N CYS A 288 1.58 -15.70 -27.91
CA CYS A 288 2.29 -16.83 -27.28
C CYS A 288 3.52 -16.40 -26.48
N ARG A 289 4.23 -15.38 -26.98
CA ARG A 289 5.57 -14.99 -26.51
C ARG A 289 5.52 -14.18 -25.22
N LEU A 290 4.33 -13.72 -24.83
CA LEU A 290 4.13 -12.89 -23.65
C LEU A 290 3.98 -13.79 -22.43
N GLU A 291 5.10 -14.25 -21.88
CA GLU A 291 5.12 -15.18 -20.74
C GLU A 291 4.54 -14.58 -19.44
N GLN A 292 4.50 -13.25 -19.32
CA GLN A 292 4.00 -12.54 -18.13
C GLN A 292 2.54 -12.10 -18.23
N LEU A 293 1.85 -12.44 -19.33
CA LEU A 293 0.50 -11.96 -19.60
C LEU A 293 -0.51 -12.59 -18.64
N THR A 294 -1.22 -11.75 -17.89
CA THR A 294 -2.20 -12.12 -16.87
C THR A 294 -3.62 -11.77 -17.30
N LEU A 295 -3.80 -10.65 -17.98
CA LEU A 295 -5.12 -10.11 -18.33
C LEU A 295 -5.18 -9.76 -19.81
N ILE A 296 -6.19 -10.30 -20.50
CA ILE A 296 -6.43 -10.09 -21.93
C ILE A 296 -7.89 -9.74 -22.16
N GLU A 297 -8.15 -8.49 -22.56
CA GLU A 297 -9.50 -8.00 -22.89
C GLU A 297 -9.54 -7.55 -24.35
N LEU A 298 -10.14 -8.37 -25.22
CA LEU A 298 -10.30 -8.11 -26.65
C LEU A 298 -11.77 -7.98 -27.07
N SER A 299 -12.68 -7.90 -26.10
CA SER A 299 -14.12 -7.90 -26.37
C SER A 299 -14.58 -6.68 -27.17
N HIS A 300 -15.73 -6.79 -27.84
CA HIS A 300 -16.30 -5.71 -28.67
C HIS A 300 -15.31 -5.21 -29.74
N ASN A 301 -14.93 -6.10 -30.65
CA ASN A 301 -14.11 -5.82 -31.83
C ASN A 301 -14.65 -6.60 -33.05
N TYR A 302 -13.93 -6.59 -34.17
CA TYR A 302 -14.23 -7.37 -35.37
C TYR A 302 -13.23 -8.50 -35.61
N LEU A 303 -12.62 -9.04 -34.54
CA LEU A 303 -11.63 -10.11 -34.63
C LEU A 303 -12.27 -11.39 -35.18
N SER A 304 -11.57 -12.09 -36.06
CA SER A 304 -12.06 -13.28 -36.76
C SER A 304 -11.04 -14.42 -36.73
N GLY A 305 -11.37 -15.54 -37.35
CA GLY A 305 -10.53 -16.74 -37.34
C GLY A 305 -10.64 -17.52 -36.03
N ASN A 306 -9.74 -18.48 -35.86
CA ASN A 306 -9.82 -19.48 -34.80
C ASN A 306 -9.07 -19.06 -33.53
N ILE A 307 -9.64 -19.36 -32.37
CA ILE A 307 -8.97 -19.26 -31.05
C ILE A 307 -7.73 -20.19 -30.99
N LEU A 308 -7.54 -21.13 -31.91
CA LEU A 308 -6.38 -22.04 -31.93
C LEU A 308 -5.05 -21.42 -32.39
N SER A 309 -5.03 -20.20 -32.96
CA SER A 309 -3.80 -19.63 -33.55
C SER A 309 -2.79 -19.08 -32.54
N TRP A 310 -3.18 -18.77 -31.29
CA TRP A 310 -2.37 -17.90 -30.40
C TRP A 310 -1.47 -18.57 -29.35
N ARG A 311 -1.49 -19.91 -29.18
CA ARG A 311 -0.59 -20.65 -28.27
C ARG A 311 0.03 -21.94 -28.82
N ILE A 312 -0.04 -22.17 -30.14
CA ILE A 312 0.64 -23.29 -30.80
C ILE A 312 2.10 -22.90 -31.10
N SER A 313 3.02 -23.11 -30.16
CA SER A 313 4.46 -23.01 -30.45
C SER A 313 5.00 -24.38 -30.86
N THR A 314 5.33 -24.56 -32.13
CA THR A 314 6.17 -25.69 -32.56
C THR A 314 7.64 -25.34 -32.27
N PRO A 315 8.44 -26.19 -31.59
CA PRO A 315 9.86 -25.89 -31.33
C PRO A 315 10.75 -25.85 -32.58
N HIS A 316 10.24 -26.12 -33.78
CA HIS A 316 11.07 -26.37 -34.96
C HIS A 316 10.96 -25.39 -36.14
N PHE A 317 10.10 -24.37 -36.12
CA PHE A 317 9.99 -23.45 -37.25
C PHE A 317 10.98 -22.26 -37.15
N ARG A 318 12.29 -22.55 -37.19
CA ARG A 318 13.38 -21.54 -37.29
C ARG A 318 13.96 -21.39 -38.70
N SER A 319 13.31 -21.91 -39.74
CA SER A 319 13.85 -21.80 -41.10
C SER A 319 12.75 -21.76 -42.16
N MET A 320 12.71 -20.65 -42.90
CA MET A 320 12.04 -20.42 -44.19
C MET A 320 10.50 -20.42 -44.22
N MET A 321 9.91 -19.27 -44.58
CA MET A 321 9.49 -19.06 -45.97
C MET A 321 9.02 -17.63 -46.25
N THR A 322 9.72 -16.97 -47.17
CA THR A 322 9.09 -16.10 -48.16
C THR A 322 8.26 -16.97 -49.11
N SER A 323 7.09 -16.47 -49.50
CA SER A 323 6.17 -16.99 -50.54
C SER A 323 4.95 -17.73 -50.00
N TYR A 324 3.79 -17.22 -50.45
CA TYR A 324 2.48 -17.86 -50.51
C TYR A 324 2.60 -19.35 -50.85
N ASP A 325 1.97 -20.22 -50.05
CA ASP A 325 1.00 -21.21 -50.52
C ASP A 325 0.36 -21.98 -49.36
N SER A 326 -0.92 -22.30 -49.55
CA SER A 326 -1.80 -23.07 -48.68
C SER A 326 -1.30 -24.50 -48.44
N ILE A 327 -1.10 -24.89 -47.17
CA ILE A 327 -0.94 -26.30 -46.79
C ILE A 327 -1.80 -26.62 -45.56
N SER A 328 -2.66 -27.63 -45.75
CA SER A 328 -3.53 -28.24 -44.77
C SER A 328 -2.76 -29.01 -43.67
N SER A 329 -3.25 -28.86 -42.46
CA SER A 329 -2.94 -29.57 -41.22
C SER A 329 -2.84 -31.10 -41.36
N SER A 330 -1.77 -31.69 -40.81
CA SER A 330 -1.86 -33.03 -40.22
C SER A 330 -0.93 -33.17 -39.02
N GLN A 331 -1.55 -33.50 -37.88
CA GLN A 331 -1.02 -34.14 -36.67
C GLN A 331 0.37 -33.68 -36.17
N GLN A 332 0.39 -32.63 -35.36
CA GLN A 332 1.41 -32.44 -34.33
C GLN A 332 0.74 -32.33 -32.96
N SER A 333 1.25 -33.10 -32.00
CA SER A 333 0.86 -33.00 -30.59
C SER A 333 1.40 -31.69 -30.03
N PHE A 334 0.51 -30.72 -29.83
CA PHE A 334 0.86 -29.39 -29.33
C PHE A 334 0.91 -29.40 -27.80
N GLU A 335 2.11 -29.19 -27.23
CA GLU A 335 2.29 -29.03 -25.79
C GLU A 335 1.86 -27.62 -25.35
N PHE A 336 0.93 -27.58 -24.39
CA PHE A 336 0.47 -26.36 -23.75
C PHE A 336 1.47 -25.96 -22.67
N THR A 337 2.22 -24.86 -22.84
CA THR A 337 3.13 -24.37 -21.79
C THR A 337 2.34 -23.64 -20.71
N THR A 338 2.26 -24.25 -19.53
CA THR A 338 1.60 -23.76 -18.30
C THR A 338 2.35 -22.63 -17.59
N LYS A 339 3.17 -21.84 -18.31
CA LYS A 339 3.97 -20.77 -17.70
C LYS A 339 3.16 -19.50 -17.39
N ASN A 340 2.07 -19.25 -18.12
CA ASN A 340 1.29 -18.03 -17.95
C ASN A 340 0.16 -18.26 -16.94
N GLU A 341 0.14 -17.46 -15.88
CA GLU A 341 -0.95 -17.40 -14.90
C GLU A 341 -2.02 -16.43 -15.42
N ILE A 342 -2.71 -16.80 -16.50
CA ILE A 342 -3.80 -15.97 -17.06
C ILE A 342 -4.97 -15.99 -16.08
N GLU A 343 -5.38 -14.80 -15.64
CA GLU A 343 -6.50 -14.55 -14.72
C GLU A 343 -7.76 -14.07 -15.44
N SER A 344 -7.63 -13.32 -16.53
CA SER A 344 -8.78 -12.88 -17.34
C SER A 344 -8.56 -13.07 -18.83
N LEU A 345 -9.58 -13.63 -19.49
CA LEU A 345 -9.67 -13.79 -20.94
C LEU A 345 -11.09 -13.49 -21.43
N ASP A 346 -11.31 -12.26 -21.90
CA ASP A 346 -12.55 -11.86 -22.57
C ASP A 346 -12.35 -11.67 -24.08
N LEU A 347 -13.00 -12.53 -24.86
CA LEU A 347 -13.03 -12.53 -26.31
C LEU A 347 -14.45 -12.29 -26.86
N SER A 348 -15.39 -11.89 -26.01
CA SER A 348 -16.80 -11.76 -26.38
C SER A 348 -17.06 -10.65 -27.40
N TYR A 349 -18.20 -10.69 -28.08
CA TYR A 349 -18.60 -9.68 -29.07
C TYR A 349 -17.52 -9.48 -30.16
N ASN A 350 -17.22 -10.57 -30.88
CA ASN A 350 -16.29 -10.61 -31.99
C ASN A 350 -16.87 -11.47 -33.14
N LYS A 351 -16.07 -11.80 -34.14
CA LYS A 351 -16.41 -12.67 -35.28
C LYS A 351 -15.58 -13.97 -35.27
N LEU A 352 -15.19 -14.44 -34.09
CA LEU A 352 -14.36 -15.64 -33.95
C LEU A 352 -15.14 -16.88 -34.37
N GLU A 353 -14.43 -17.84 -34.99
CA GLU A 353 -15.01 -19.07 -35.53
C GLU A 353 -14.17 -20.30 -35.17
N GLY A 354 -14.65 -21.50 -35.51
CA GLY A 354 -14.01 -22.76 -35.14
C GLY A 354 -14.41 -23.26 -33.75
N GLU A 355 -13.63 -24.17 -33.17
CA GLU A 355 -13.91 -24.79 -31.88
C GLU A 355 -13.16 -24.10 -30.72
N ILE A 356 -13.75 -24.10 -29.52
CA ILE A 356 -13.06 -23.64 -28.32
C ILE A 356 -11.99 -24.67 -27.93
N PRO A 357 -10.70 -24.29 -27.82
CA PRO A 357 -9.63 -25.24 -27.52
C PRO A 357 -9.84 -25.91 -26.15
N PRO A 358 -9.94 -27.25 -26.07
CA PRO A 358 -10.09 -27.95 -24.80
C PRO A 358 -8.94 -27.70 -23.81
N GLN A 359 -7.77 -27.34 -24.33
CA GLN A 359 -6.57 -27.04 -23.54
C GLN A 359 -6.72 -25.79 -22.65
N LEU A 360 -7.69 -24.90 -22.92
CA LEU A 360 -7.98 -23.76 -22.03
C LEU A 360 -8.35 -24.20 -20.61
N THR A 361 -8.87 -25.43 -20.44
CA THR A 361 -9.15 -26.03 -19.12
C THR A 361 -7.91 -26.16 -18.21
N LYS A 362 -6.70 -26.04 -18.77
CA LYS A 362 -5.43 -26.05 -18.03
C LYS A 362 -5.02 -24.68 -17.47
N LEU A 363 -5.81 -23.63 -17.70
CA LEU A 363 -5.60 -22.31 -17.10
C LEU A 363 -6.20 -22.29 -15.69
N TYR A 364 -5.41 -22.73 -14.70
CA TYR A 364 -5.88 -22.89 -13.32
C TYR A 364 -6.08 -21.57 -12.58
N SER A 365 -5.46 -20.48 -13.03
CA SER A 365 -5.61 -19.13 -12.46
C SER A 365 -6.76 -18.33 -13.06
N LEU A 366 -7.48 -18.88 -14.05
CA LEU A 366 -8.50 -18.13 -14.80
C LEU A 366 -9.72 -17.80 -13.93
N GLU A 367 -9.95 -16.53 -13.65
CA GLU A 367 -11.09 -16.02 -12.86
C GLU A 367 -12.20 -15.46 -13.76
N ILE A 368 -11.83 -14.83 -14.87
CA ILE A 368 -12.77 -14.23 -15.82
C ILE A 368 -12.60 -14.88 -17.19
N PHE A 369 -13.71 -15.36 -17.76
CA PHE A 369 -13.74 -15.97 -19.09
C PHE A 369 -15.03 -15.63 -19.81
N SER A 370 -14.93 -15.17 -21.06
CA SER A 370 -16.09 -15.02 -21.94
C SER A 370 -15.71 -15.15 -23.41
N VAL A 371 -16.52 -15.92 -24.14
CA VAL A 371 -16.47 -16.08 -25.61
C VAL A 371 -17.86 -15.85 -26.23
N ALA A 372 -18.76 -15.24 -25.48
CA ALA A 372 -20.13 -14.97 -25.90
C ALA A 372 -20.18 -14.07 -27.14
N HIS A 373 -21.28 -14.13 -27.89
CA HIS A 373 -21.52 -13.29 -29.07
C HIS A 373 -20.38 -13.41 -30.11
N ASN A 374 -20.14 -14.64 -30.57
CA ASN A 374 -19.19 -14.98 -31.63
C ASN A 374 -19.83 -15.98 -32.62
N ASN A 375 -19.05 -16.53 -33.55
CA ASN A 375 -19.48 -17.56 -34.51
C ASN A 375 -18.84 -18.93 -34.21
N LEU A 376 -18.65 -19.26 -32.93
CA LEU A 376 -17.99 -20.49 -32.51
C LEU A 376 -18.90 -21.71 -32.69
N SER A 377 -18.26 -22.87 -32.82
CA SER A 377 -18.89 -24.16 -33.12
C SER A 377 -18.28 -25.29 -32.28
N GLY A 378 -18.95 -26.45 -32.28
CA GLY A 378 -18.46 -27.62 -31.55
C GLY A 378 -18.86 -27.65 -30.08
N LYS A 379 -18.15 -28.46 -29.29
CA LYS A 379 -18.47 -28.68 -27.87
C LYS A 379 -17.86 -27.58 -26.99
N THR A 380 -18.59 -27.16 -25.97
CA THR A 380 -18.03 -26.36 -24.87
C THR A 380 -16.91 -27.12 -24.17
N PRO A 381 -15.91 -26.42 -23.58
CA PRO A 381 -14.86 -27.07 -22.80
C PRO A 381 -15.41 -27.90 -21.64
N ALA A 382 -14.69 -28.94 -21.26
CA ALA A 382 -15.06 -29.76 -20.12
C ALA A 382 -15.13 -28.89 -18.85
N ARG A 383 -16.19 -29.08 -18.05
CA ARG A 383 -16.41 -28.37 -16.78
C ARG A 383 -15.49 -28.90 -15.68
N VAL A 384 -14.19 -28.65 -15.82
CA VAL A 384 -13.13 -29.05 -14.89
C VAL A 384 -12.33 -27.81 -14.48
N ALA A 385 -11.71 -27.85 -13.30
CA ALA A 385 -10.97 -26.72 -12.73
C ALA A 385 -11.80 -25.42 -12.79
N GLN A 386 -11.24 -24.32 -13.31
CA GLN A 386 -11.94 -23.04 -13.42
C GLN A 386 -13.13 -23.08 -14.38
N PHE A 387 -13.10 -23.92 -15.43
CA PHE A 387 -14.23 -24.05 -16.35
C PHE A 387 -15.49 -24.67 -15.74
N ALA A 388 -15.41 -25.19 -14.51
CA ALA A 388 -16.59 -25.61 -13.77
C ALA A 388 -17.44 -24.42 -13.26
N THR A 389 -16.83 -23.25 -13.02
CA THR A 389 -17.49 -22.06 -12.44
C THR A 389 -18.20 -21.19 -13.47
N PHE A 390 -17.78 -21.22 -14.74
CA PHE A 390 -18.35 -20.39 -15.80
C PHE A 390 -19.76 -20.85 -16.21
N GLU A 391 -20.67 -19.89 -16.31
CA GLU A 391 -22.09 -20.10 -16.57
C GLU A 391 -22.44 -20.01 -18.07
N GLU A 392 -23.73 -20.20 -18.39
CA GLU A 392 -24.25 -20.12 -19.76
C GLU A 392 -23.93 -18.78 -20.45
N SER A 393 -23.92 -17.69 -19.67
CA SER A 393 -23.64 -16.33 -20.15
C SER A 393 -22.29 -16.21 -20.87
N CYS A 394 -21.27 -16.94 -20.43
CA CYS A 394 -19.92 -16.92 -21.01
C CYS A 394 -19.85 -17.50 -22.45
N TYR A 395 -20.88 -18.24 -22.88
CA TYR A 395 -20.92 -18.94 -24.17
C TYR A 395 -22.08 -18.50 -25.07
N LYS A 396 -22.95 -17.61 -24.54
CA LYS A 396 -24.22 -17.22 -25.15
C LYS A 396 -24.02 -16.66 -26.57
N ASP A 397 -25.06 -16.80 -27.40
CA ASP A 397 -25.12 -16.23 -28.75
C ASP A 397 -23.98 -16.71 -29.68
N ASN A 398 -23.62 -17.99 -29.56
CA ASN A 398 -22.84 -18.76 -30.52
C ASN A 398 -23.72 -19.88 -31.09
N THR A 399 -24.24 -19.71 -32.31
CA THR A 399 -25.29 -20.57 -32.90
C THR A 399 -24.93 -22.06 -32.94
N PHE A 400 -23.65 -22.38 -33.14
CA PHE A 400 -23.17 -23.75 -33.38
C PHE A 400 -22.47 -24.39 -32.17
N LEU A 401 -22.36 -23.69 -31.03
CA LEU A 401 -21.88 -24.31 -29.79
C LEU A 401 -22.94 -25.24 -29.18
N CYS A 402 -22.49 -26.29 -28.51
CA CYS A 402 -23.34 -27.24 -27.78
C CYS A 402 -22.58 -27.80 -26.56
N GLY A 403 -23.29 -28.41 -25.62
CA GLY A 403 -22.72 -28.97 -24.39
C GLY A 403 -22.86 -28.04 -23.18
N GLN A 404 -22.82 -28.60 -21.98
CA GLN A 404 -22.98 -27.83 -20.74
C GLN A 404 -21.89 -26.75 -20.62
N PRO A 405 -22.20 -25.52 -20.17
CA PRO A 405 -23.43 -25.10 -19.51
C PRO A 405 -24.61 -24.73 -20.43
N LEU A 406 -24.45 -24.74 -21.76
CA LEU A 406 -25.55 -24.42 -22.68
C LEU A 406 -26.65 -25.50 -22.63
N PRO A 407 -27.94 -25.12 -22.80
CA PRO A 407 -29.05 -26.07 -22.81
C PRO A 407 -29.08 -26.97 -24.05
N LYS A 408 -28.26 -26.65 -25.07
CA LYS A 408 -28.21 -27.35 -26.35
C LYS A 408 -27.34 -28.61 -26.23
N ALA A 409 -27.93 -29.78 -26.43
CA ALA A 409 -27.22 -31.05 -26.48
C ALA A 409 -26.39 -31.18 -27.77
N CYS A 410 -25.24 -31.86 -27.71
CA CYS A 410 -24.43 -32.16 -28.88
C CYS A 410 -24.90 -33.49 -29.50
N ASP A 411 -25.66 -33.43 -30.59
CA ASP A 411 -26.08 -34.63 -31.33
C ASP A 411 -24.93 -35.17 -32.22
N PRO A 412 -24.83 -36.50 -32.39
CA PRO A 412 -23.76 -37.14 -33.17
C PRO A 412 -23.89 -37.03 -34.70
N GLU A 413 -24.89 -36.34 -35.25
CA GLU A 413 -25.09 -36.22 -36.70
C GLU A 413 -24.88 -34.78 -37.22
N MET A 414 -23.62 -34.40 -37.39
CA MET A 414 -23.19 -33.45 -38.43
C MET A 414 -21.85 -33.95 -39.01
N PRO A 415 -21.64 -33.84 -40.33
CA PRO A 415 -20.74 -34.73 -41.07
C PRO A 415 -19.26 -34.42 -40.78
N PRO A 416 -18.42 -35.44 -40.48
CA PRO A 416 -16.98 -35.27 -40.39
C PRO A 416 -16.30 -35.46 -41.76
N SER A 417 -15.34 -34.60 -42.05
CA SER A 417 -14.33 -34.83 -43.10
C SER A 417 -13.26 -35.83 -42.59
N PRO A 418 -12.65 -36.65 -43.45
CA PRO A 418 -12.18 -38.00 -43.09
C PRO A 418 -10.80 -38.02 -42.41
N THR A 419 -10.63 -38.89 -41.42
CA THR A 419 -9.33 -39.36 -40.92
C THR A 419 -9.28 -40.90 -40.98
N PRO A 420 -8.14 -41.51 -41.35
CA PRO A 420 -7.99 -42.96 -41.36
C PRO A 420 -7.50 -43.50 -40.01
N THR A 421 -8.02 -44.67 -39.68
CA THR A 421 -7.72 -45.56 -38.54
C THR A 421 -6.33 -46.21 -38.60
N SER A 422 -5.66 -46.38 -37.44
CA SER A 422 -5.12 -47.70 -37.02
C SER A 422 -4.51 -47.73 -35.60
N THR A 423 -5.07 -48.63 -34.77
CA THR A 423 -4.49 -49.57 -33.79
C THR A 423 -3.21 -49.26 -32.99
N ASN A 424 -3.42 -49.16 -31.66
CA ASN A 424 -2.70 -49.75 -30.51
C ASN A 424 -1.23 -50.16 -30.63
N LYS A 425 -0.40 -49.64 -29.71
CA LYS A 425 0.35 -50.44 -28.71
C LYS A 425 0.85 -49.54 -27.57
N GLU A 426 0.65 -50.01 -26.34
CA GLU A 426 1.24 -49.50 -25.11
C GLU A 426 2.76 -49.64 -25.17
N ASP A 427 3.51 -48.65 -24.66
CA ASP A 427 4.84 -48.90 -24.10
C ASP A 427 5.13 -47.87 -23.01
N ASN A 428 5.22 -48.39 -21.78
CA ASN A 428 5.78 -47.73 -20.61
C ASN A 428 7.32 -47.72 -20.70
N GLY A 429 7.92 -46.64 -20.21
CA GLY A 429 9.21 -46.75 -19.49
C GLY A 429 10.39 -46.02 -20.10
N GLY A 430 10.81 -44.94 -19.42
CA GLY A 430 12.08 -44.27 -19.63
C GLY A 430 12.36 -43.28 -18.50
N PHE A 431 12.32 -43.75 -17.26
CA PHE A 431 12.78 -42.99 -16.09
C PHE A 431 14.27 -42.67 -16.26
N MET A 432 14.65 -41.40 -16.09
CA MET A 432 16.05 -41.04 -15.89
C MET A 432 16.59 -41.72 -14.64
N ASP A 433 17.81 -42.23 -14.76
CA ASP A 433 18.49 -43.04 -13.75
C ASP A 433 18.71 -42.24 -12.45
N MET A 434 18.12 -42.70 -11.34
CA MET A 434 18.19 -42.06 -10.02
C MET A 434 19.63 -41.90 -9.52
N GLU A 435 20.54 -42.75 -10.01
CA GLU A 435 21.99 -42.68 -9.80
C GLU A 435 22.60 -41.39 -10.37
N VAL A 436 22.19 -40.98 -11.58
CA VAL A 436 22.69 -39.76 -12.26
C VAL A 436 22.24 -38.50 -11.51
N PHE A 437 21.04 -38.54 -10.91
CA PHE A 437 20.55 -37.48 -10.03
C PHE A 437 21.42 -37.31 -8.77
N TYR A 438 21.78 -38.40 -8.09
CA TYR A 438 22.64 -38.30 -6.90
C TYR A 438 24.06 -37.81 -7.21
N VAL A 439 24.63 -38.24 -8.34
CA VAL A 439 25.97 -37.80 -8.76
C VAL A 439 25.97 -36.30 -9.10
N SER A 440 24.98 -35.83 -9.87
CA SER A 440 24.86 -34.40 -10.21
C SER A 440 24.62 -33.52 -8.98
N PHE A 441 23.79 -33.99 -8.04
CA PHE A 441 23.57 -33.31 -6.76
C PHE A 441 24.86 -33.23 -5.91
N GLY A 442 25.63 -34.32 -5.85
CA GLY A 442 26.90 -34.37 -5.12
C GLY A 442 27.94 -33.40 -5.69
N VAL A 443 28.06 -33.32 -7.02
CA VAL A 443 28.97 -32.38 -7.68
C VAL A 443 28.56 -30.92 -7.41
N ALA A 444 27.26 -30.61 -7.50
CA ALA A 444 26.76 -29.27 -7.20
C ALA A 444 27.05 -28.86 -5.74
N TYR A 445 26.87 -29.79 -4.80
CA TYR A 445 27.15 -29.55 -3.38
C TYR A 445 28.62 -29.21 -3.12
N ILE A 446 29.55 -29.95 -3.72
CA ILE A 446 31.00 -29.68 -3.60
C ILE A 446 31.36 -28.32 -4.19
N MET A 447 30.79 -27.97 -5.35
CA MET A 447 31.05 -26.67 -5.99
C MET A 447 30.57 -25.49 -5.14
N VAL A 448 29.42 -25.61 -4.47
CA VAL A 448 28.93 -24.59 -3.54
C VAL A 448 29.89 -24.37 -2.37
N LEU A 449 30.40 -25.45 -1.77
CA LEU A 449 31.36 -25.35 -0.66
C LEU A 449 32.67 -24.68 -1.07
N LEU A 450 33.16 -24.98 -2.29
CA LEU A 450 34.36 -24.34 -2.83
C LEU A 450 34.14 -22.84 -3.11
N VAL A 451 32.97 -22.47 -3.63
CA VAL A 451 32.61 -21.05 -3.86
C VAL A 451 32.51 -20.29 -2.54
N ILE A 452 31.87 -20.87 -1.52
CA ILE A 452 31.82 -20.25 -0.18
C ILE A 452 33.24 -20.07 0.36
N GLY A 453 34.09 -21.09 0.29
CA GLY A 453 35.49 -21.00 0.68
C GLY A 453 36.24 -19.87 -0.04
N ALA A 454 36.05 -19.75 -1.37
CA ALA A 454 36.66 -18.69 -2.17
C ALA A 454 36.14 -17.29 -1.78
N VAL A 455 34.83 -17.13 -1.56
CA VAL A 455 34.21 -15.86 -1.13
C VAL A 455 34.74 -15.42 0.24
N LEU A 456 34.86 -16.34 1.19
CA LEU A 456 35.42 -16.08 2.52
C LEU A 456 36.94 -15.80 2.47
N TYR A 457 37.66 -16.36 1.50
CA TYR A 457 39.08 -16.08 1.30
C TYR A 457 39.30 -14.68 0.71
N ILE A 458 38.55 -14.33 -0.34
CA ILE A 458 38.70 -13.08 -1.11
C ILE A 458 38.16 -11.88 -0.33
N ASN A 459 37.00 -12.01 0.33
CA ASN A 459 36.31 -10.86 0.93
C ASN A 459 36.39 -10.87 2.47
N PRO A 460 37.14 -9.93 3.09
CA PRO A 460 37.29 -9.85 4.54
C PRO A 460 35.98 -9.53 5.30
N TYR A 461 35.02 -8.87 4.65
CA TYR A 461 33.72 -8.55 5.24
C TYR A 461 32.89 -9.82 5.43
N TRP A 462 32.74 -10.63 4.38
CA TRP A 462 32.03 -11.90 4.43
C TRP A 462 32.70 -12.92 5.36
N ARG A 463 34.04 -12.92 5.41
CA ARG A 463 34.79 -13.72 6.38
C ARG A 463 34.43 -13.38 7.83
N ARG A 464 34.34 -12.09 8.18
CA ARG A 464 33.95 -11.64 9.53
C ARG A 464 32.50 -11.96 9.85
N ALA A 465 31.59 -11.75 8.90
CA ALA A 465 30.18 -12.11 9.06
C ALA A 465 29.99 -13.63 9.27
N TRP A 466 30.75 -14.45 8.54
CA TRP A 466 30.71 -15.90 8.67
C TRP A 466 31.31 -16.40 9.98
N PHE A 467 32.46 -15.89 10.41
CA PHE A 467 33.03 -16.27 11.72
C PHE A 467 32.14 -15.83 12.88
N HIS A 468 31.48 -14.66 12.78
CA HIS A 468 30.46 -14.26 13.74
C HIS A 468 29.27 -15.24 13.76
N PHE A 469 28.80 -15.70 12.59
CA PHE A 469 27.75 -16.70 12.50
C PHE A 469 28.15 -18.06 13.11
N ILE A 470 29.38 -18.51 12.86
CA ILE A 470 29.94 -19.75 13.43
C ILE A 470 30.16 -19.61 14.94
N GLU A 471 30.65 -18.47 15.43
CA GLU A 471 30.84 -18.18 16.85
C GLU A 471 29.49 -18.18 17.58
N VAL A 472 28.45 -17.57 17.00
CA VAL A 472 27.07 -17.64 17.49
C VAL A 472 26.56 -19.09 17.50
N GLY A 473 26.84 -19.87 16.44
CA GLY A 473 26.47 -21.29 16.35
C GLY A 473 27.16 -22.18 17.39
N ILE A 474 28.48 -22.04 17.58
CA ILE A 474 29.27 -22.80 18.57
C ILE A 474 28.83 -22.43 19.99
N THR A 475 28.56 -21.15 20.25
CA THR A 475 28.08 -20.67 21.56
C THR A 475 26.70 -21.24 21.86
N ASN A 476 25.80 -21.26 20.86
CA ASN A 476 24.48 -21.89 20.98
C ASN A 476 24.58 -23.41 21.20
N CYS A 477 25.49 -24.12 20.52
CA CYS A 477 25.72 -25.56 20.73
C CYS A 477 26.35 -25.87 22.11
N TYR A 478 27.22 -25.00 22.62
CA TYR A 478 27.80 -25.13 23.96
C TYR A 478 26.73 -25.04 25.04
N TYR A 479 25.84 -24.04 24.95
CA TYR A 479 24.73 -23.91 25.89
C TYR A 479 23.66 -24.99 25.69
N PHE A 480 23.40 -25.43 24.46
CA PHE A 480 22.56 -26.59 24.17
C PHE A 480 23.07 -27.88 24.82
N MET A 481 24.39 -28.13 24.82
CA MET A 481 24.99 -29.31 25.48
C MET A 481 24.92 -29.22 27.01
N VAL A 482 25.08 -28.02 27.58
CA VAL A 482 24.91 -27.77 29.02
C VAL A 482 23.45 -27.95 29.46
N ASP A 483 22.49 -27.59 28.59
CA ASP A 483 21.05 -27.71 28.87
C ASP A 483 20.48 -29.12 28.59
N ASN A 484 21.13 -29.93 27.74
CA ASN A 484 20.61 -31.25 27.31
C ASN A 484 21.38 -32.48 27.80
N LEU A 485 22.41 -32.37 28.66
CA LEU A 485 23.02 -33.52 29.32
C LEU A 485 22.21 -33.93 30.57
N PRO A 486 21.42 -35.01 30.53
CA PRO A 486 20.59 -35.44 31.65
C PRO A 486 21.35 -36.50 32.44
N ILE A 487 21.72 -36.21 33.69
CA ILE A 487 21.99 -37.29 34.65
C ILE A 487 20.93 -37.20 35.75
N LEU A 488 20.04 -38.21 35.69
CA LEU A 488 19.00 -38.63 36.64
C LEU A 488 17.59 -38.01 36.49
N SER A 489 16.93 -38.49 35.43
CA SER A 489 15.61 -39.15 35.41
C SER A 489 14.44 -38.62 36.26
N LYS A 490 13.33 -38.36 35.53
CA LYS A 490 11.91 -38.33 35.92
C LYS A 490 11.42 -37.12 36.70
N GLU A 491 10.83 -36.15 35.98
CA GLU A 491 9.48 -35.62 36.25
C GLU A 491 9.00 -34.76 35.07
N GLN A 492 7.86 -35.15 34.47
CA GLN A 492 7.10 -34.31 33.54
C GLN A 492 6.35 -33.25 34.36
N HIS A 493 6.30 -32.01 33.86
CA HIS A 493 5.99 -30.74 34.55
C HIS A 493 7.17 -30.13 35.28
N ILE A 494 7.79 -29.11 34.69
CA ILE A 494 8.58 -28.16 35.45
C ILE A 494 7.59 -27.32 36.26
N PRO A 495 7.57 -27.40 37.60
CA PRO A 495 6.72 -26.54 38.41
C PRO A 495 7.27 -25.11 38.33
N THR A 496 6.40 -24.11 38.16
CA THR A 496 6.71 -22.66 38.28
C THR A 496 7.63 -22.35 39.47
N ARG A 497 7.54 -23.12 40.57
CA ARG A 497 8.41 -23.06 41.75
C ARG A 497 9.92 -23.23 41.48
N SER A 498 10.35 -24.03 40.51
CA SER A 498 11.80 -24.27 40.25
C SER A 498 12.43 -23.13 39.45
N PHE A 499 11.67 -22.53 38.53
CA PHE A 499 12.10 -21.42 37.68
C PHE A 499 12.33 -20.13 38.50
N PHE A 500 11.38 -19.74 39.36
CA PHE A 500 11.51 -18.54 40.20
C PHE A 500 12.59 -18.67 41.29
N ARG A 501 12.87 -19.88 41.81
CA ARG A 501 13.96 -20.11 42.76
C ARG A 501 15.35 -19.90 42.17
N LYS A 502 15.56 -20.12 40.87
CA LYS A 502 16.85 -19.87 40.21
C LYS A 502 17.10 -18.39 39.91
N LEU A 503 16.05 -17.56 39.79
CA LEU A 503 16.17 -16.11 39.56
C LEU A 503 16.65 -15.32 40.79
N LEU A 504 16.48 -15.87 42.00
CA LEU A 504 16.89 -15.26 43.27
C LEU A 504 18.41 -15.06 43.46
N TYR A 505 19.24 -15.56 42.55
CA TYR A 505 20.71 -15.46 42.63
C TYR A 505 21.31 -14.20 41.99
N PHE A 506 20.53 -13.42 41.24
CA PHE A 506 21.01 -12.21 40.56
C PHE A 506 20.23 -10.99 41.04
N GLY A 507 20.79 -10.28 42.01
CA GLY A 507 20.26 -8.98 42.45
C GLY A 507 20.21 -8.00 41.28
N SER A 508 19.11 -7.25 41.18
CA SER A 508 18.58 -6.49 40.02
C SER A 508 17.91 -7.39 38.96
N ILE A 509 16.67 -7.78 39.25
CA ILE A 509 15.93 -8.76 38.44
C ILE A 509 15.25 -8.04 37.27
N LEU A 510 15.85 -8.21 36.10
CA LEU A 510 15.30 -7.89 34.80
C LEU A 510 14.61 -9.16 34.29
N ILE A 511 13.27 -9.18 34.21
CA ILE A 511 12.60 -10.16 33.33
C ILE A 511 12.56 -9.49 31.95
N ALA A 512 13.68 -9.59 31.22
CA ALA A 512 13.75 -9.16 29.83
C ALA A 512 13.90 -10.36 28.92
N LYS A 513 13.00 -10.45 27.96
CA LYS A 513 13.29 -11.03 26.66
C LYS A 513 13.94 -9.93 25.84
N LYS A 514 15.06 -10.20 25.16
CA LYS A 514 15.51 -9.31 24.08
C LYS A 514 15.91 -10.09 22.82
N PHE A 515 14.98 -10.00 21.87
CA PHE A 515 15.00 -10.18 20.41
C PHE A 515 15.38 -11.53 19.77
N SER A 516 14.30 -12.20 19.31
CA SER A 516 14.06 -12.59 17.90
C SER A 516 15.15 -13.40 17.18
N CYS A 517 15.25 -14.68 17.52
CA CYS A 517 15.13 -15.78 16.55
C CYS A 517 14.92 -17.11 17.31
N GLU A 518 14.29 -18.06 16.64
CA GLU A 518 13.46 -19.13 17.20
C GLU A 518 14.18 -20.22 18.03
N SER A 519 13.39 -20.81 18.94
CA SER A 519 13.59 -22.08 19.66
C SER A 519 14.75 -22.07 20.67
N ILE A 520 14.58 -21.83 21.96
CA ILE A 520 13.78 -22.57 22.96
C ILE A 520 13.66 -21.61 24.16
N ILE A 521 12.52 -20.95 24.33
CA ILE A 521 12.24 -20.08 25.50
C ILE A 521 10.96 -20.65 26.14
N PRO A 522 10.88 -20.76 27.49
CA PRO A 522 9.61 -21.10 28.14
C PRO A 522 8.55 -20.07 27.76
N LYS A 523 7.57 -20.51 26.95
CA LYS A 523 6.42 -19.72 26.50
C LYS A 523 5.49 -19.49 27.70
N PHE A 524 5.16 -18.25 28.04
CA PHE A 524 4.23 -17.94 29.14
C PHE A 524 2.77 -18.01 28.65
N GLN A 525 2.12 -19.16 28.83
CA GLN A 525 0.67 -19.30 28.60
C GLN A 525 -0.11 -19.10 29.91
N GLY A 526 -1.32 -18.54 29.82
CA GLY A 526 -2.22 -18.40 30.96
C GLY A 526 -2.25 -17.00 31.56
N GLN A 527 -2.62 -16.91 32.84
CA GLN A 527 -2.67 -15.63 33.58
C GLN A 527 -1.27 -15.19 34.02
N ILE A 528 -1.12 -13.89 34.30
CA ILE A 528 0.10 -13.35 34.89
C ILE A 528 0.31 -13.99 36.28
N PRO A 529 1.44 -14.69 36.53
CA PRO A 529 1.63 -15.47 37.76
C PRO A 529 1.68 -14.61 39.02
N ALA A 530 0.90 -14.95 40.04
CA ALA A 530 0.89 -14.26 41.35
C ALA A 530 2.22 -14.44 42.12
N GLU A 531 3.01 -15.44 41.73
CA GLU A 531 4.35 -15.71 42.29
C GLU A 531 5.34 -14.57 42.05
N ILE A 532 5.12 -13.73 41.02
CA ILE A 532 5.95 -12.56 40.77
C ILE A 532 5.91 -11.61 41.97
N GLU A 533 4.72 -11.34 42.52
CA GLU A 533 4.54 -10.51 43.72
C GLU A 533 5.27 -11.13 44.92
N ALA A 534 5.08 -12.43 45.15
CA ALA A 534 5.58 -13.11 46.35
C ALA A 534 7.12 -13.25 46.38
N TYR A 535 7.76 -13.39 45.22
CA TYR A 535 9.20 -13.67 45.14
C TYR A 535 10.04 -12.49 44.65
N LEU A 536 9.44 -11.50 43.99
CA LEU A 536 10.14 -10.38 43.35
C LEU A 536 9.61 -9.00 43.80
N PRO A 537 9.52 -8.70 45.11
CA PRO A 537 8.94 -7.43 45.60
C PRO A 537 9.77 -6.18 45.21
N GLY A 538 11.04 -6.36 44.83
CA GLY A 538 11.95 -5.28 44.41
C GLY A 538 12.12 -5.14 42.89
N LEU A 539 11.23 -5.73 42.08
CA LEU A 539 11.34 -5.71 40.62
C LEU A 539 11.23 -4.28 40.07
N GLN A 540 12.16 -3.90 39.19
CA GLN A 540 12.19 -2.59 38.54
C GLN A 540 11.69 -2.63 37.09
N VAL A 541 11.88 -3.74 36.39
CA VAL A 541 11.51 -3.86 34.98
C VAL A 541 10.79 -5.19 34.76
N LEU A 542 9.57 -5.13 34.23
CA LEU A 542 8.76 -6.28 33.85
C LEU A 542 8.42 -6.19 32.36
N LEU A 543 9.06 -7.03 31.54
CA LEU A 543 8.78 -7.16 30.10
C LEU A 543 8.18 -8.53 29.80
N MET A 544 6.92 -8.56 29.40
CA MET A 544 6.22 -9.78 28.97
C MET A 544 5.45 -9.57 27.66
N SER A 545 5.93 -8.69 26.77
CA SER A 545 5.31 -8.41 25.48
C SER A 545 5.52 -9.51 24.42
N ASP A 546 4.61 -9.58 23.44
CA ASP A 546 4.67 -10.39 22.21
C ASP A 546 5.02 -11.89 22.42
N ASN A 547 4.11 -12.64 23.05
CA ASN A 547 4.27 -14.08 23.30
C ASN A 547 3.70 -14.99 22.17
N GLY A 548 4.01 -14.69 20.90
CA GLY A 548 3.42 -15.26 19.67
C GLY A 548 3.14 -16.78 19.52
N PHE A 549 2.32 -17.06 18.48
CA PHE A 549 1.69 -18.28 17.92
C PHE A 549 1.19 -19.44 18.80
N ASP A 550 1.83 -19.78 19.93
CA ASP A 550 1.27 -20.78 20.87
C ASP A 550 1.17 -20.26 22.32
N GLY A 551 1.51 -19.00 22.61
CA GLY A 551 1.92 -18.59 23.96
C GLY A 551 1.29 -17.33 24.57
N ARG A 552 0.12 -16.84 24.16
CA ARG A 552 -0.37 -15.52 24.64
C ARG A 552 -0.83 -15.54 26.10
N LEU A 553 -0.45 -14.52 26.87
CA LEU A 553 -1.04 -14.27 28.20
C LEU A 553 -2.51 -13.88 28.04
N GLN A 554 -3.35 -14.34 28.97
CA GLN A 554 -4.80 -14.16 28.96
C GLN A 554 -5.36 -13.93 30.36
N GLY A 555 -6.57 -13.39 30.44
CA GLY A 555 -7.19 -13.00 31.72
C GLY A 555 -6.84 -11.58 32.12
N GLN A 556 -7.17 -11.23 33.37
CA GLN A 556 -7.02 -9.85 33.86
C GLN A 556 -5.59 -9.52 34.27
N ILE A 557 -5.24 -8.24 34.15
CA ILE A 557 -4.03 -7.69 34.76
C ILE A 557 -4.22 -7.75 36.28
N PRO A 558 -3.37 -8.47 37.04
CA PRO A 558 -3.56 -8.59 38.47
C PRO A 558 -3.36 -7.25 39.20
N GLY A 559 -4.19 -6.98 40.19
CA GLY A 559 -4.14 -5.74 40.97
C GLY A 559 -2.86 -5.54 41.77
N TRP A 560 -2.12 -6.62 42.08
CA TRP A 560 -0.85 -6.55 42.81
C TRP A 560 0.25 -5.82 42.03
N ILE A 561 0.15 -5.71 40.71
CA ILE A 561 1.11 -4.93 39.90
C ILE A 561 1.14 -3.47 40.37
N GLY A 562 -0.02 -2.93 40.78
CA GLY A 562 -0.10 -1.58 41.34
C GLY A 562 0.54 -1.40 42.72
N ASN A 563 0.82 -2.49 43.44
CA ASN A 563 1.49 -2.44 44.75
C ASN A 563 3.03 -2.58 44.63
N MET A 564 3.58 -2.74 43.42
CA MET A 564 5.01 -2.93 43.21
C MET A 564 5.78 -1.60 43.29
N SER A 565 6.18 -1.21 44.50
CA SER A 565 6.80 0.11 44.79
C SER A 565 8.16 0.38 44.13
N SER A 566 8.78 -0.64 43.52
CA SER A 566 10.07 -0.52 42.84
C SER A 566 9.96 -0.49 41.32
N LEU A 567 8.77 -0.75 40.75
CA LEU A 567 8.60 -0.97 39.32
C LEU A 567 8.69 0.36 38.54
N GLU A 568 9.63 0.44 37.60
CA GLU A 568 9.92 1.60 36.76
C GLU A 568 9.46 1.43 35.31
N PHE A 569 9.50 0.20 34.80
CA PHE A 569 9.13 -0.11 33.42
C PHE A 569 8.24 -1.36 33.37
N LEU A 570 7.06 -1.21 32.76
CA LEU A 570 6.11 -2.30 32.55
C LEU A 570 5.69 -2.35 31.08
N ASP A 571 5.93 -3.48 30.44
CA ASP A 571 5.44 -3.76 29.08
C ASP A 571 4.80 -5.14 29.00
N LEU A 572 3.48 -5.16 28.78
CA LEU A 572 2.68 -6.37 28.57
C LEU A 572 2.01 -6.37 27.17
N SER A 573 2.54 -5.59 26.24
CA SER A 573 1.93 -5.36 24.93
C SER A 573 1.89 -6.63 24.05
N GLY A 574 0.95 -6.72 23.11
CA GLY A 574 0.88 -7.86 22.17
C GLY A 574 0.46 -9.19 22.80
N ASN A 575 -0.43 -9.15 23.80
CA ASN A 575 -1.01 -10.32 24.47
C ASN A 575 -2.54 -10.39 24.28
N ASN A 576 -3.22 -11.26 25.04
CA ASN A 576 -4.68 -11.44 25.01
C ASN A 576 -5.30 -11.10 26.38
N LEU A 577 -4.69 -10.14 27.10
CA LEU A 577 -5.15 -9.69 28.41
C LEU A 577 -6.48 -8.94 28.27
N SER A 578 -7.41 -9.16 29.19
CA SER A 578 -8.78 -8.64 29.12
C SER A 578 -9.28 -8.09 30.45
N GLY A 579 -10.43 -7.41 30.46
CA GLY A 579 -10.98 -6.76 31.64
C GLY A 579 -10.41 -5.36 31.89
N PRO A 580 -10.75 -4.73 33.02
CA PRO A 580 -10.39 -3.33 33.30
C PRO A 580 -8.92 -3.15 33.70
N LEU A 581 -8.42 -1.93 33.46
CA LEU A 581 -7.15 -1.47 34.03
C LEU A 581 -7.27 -1.45 35.58
N PRO A 582 -6.33 -2.05 36.32
CA PRO A 582 -6.36 -2.00 37.78
C PRO A 582 -6.21 -0.55 38.28
N PRO A 583 -7.13 0.01 39.09
CA PRO A 583 -7.06 1.42 39.50
C PRO A 583 -5.75 1.81 40.20
N ARG A 584 -5.22 0.90 41.03
CA ARG A 584 -3.95 1.08 41.77
C ARG A 584 -2.70 0.99 40.93
N ILE A 585 -2.78 0.64 39.64
CA ILE A 585 -1.58 0.69 38.78
C ILE A 585 -1.07 2.13 38.63
N GLY A 586 -2.00 3.09 38.75
CA GLY A 586 -1.68 4.49 38.92
C GLY A 586 -0.89 4.74 40.20
N ALA A 587 -1.24 4.14 41.34
CA ALA A 587 -0.64 4.35 42.67
C ALA A 587 0.87 4.01 42.84
N SER A 588 1.57 3.51 41.81
CA SER A 588 3.00 3.16 41.92
C SER A 588 3.91 4.39 41.77
N SER A 589 4.64 4.75 42.83
CA SER A 589 5.45 5.98 42.88
C SER A 589 6.70 6.00 41.99
N LYS A 590 7.07 4.89 41.32
CA LYS A 590 8.29 4.80 40.49
C LYS A 590 8.05 4.47 39.02
N LEU A 591 6.81 4.19 38.62
CA LEU A 591 6.53 3.75 37.25
C LEU A 591 6.72 4.91 36.27
N ARG A 592 7.57 4.71 35.25
CA ARG A 592 7.92 5.71 34.23
C ARG A 592 7.41 5.35 32.85
N TYR A 593 7.40 4.06 32.51
CA TYR A 593 6.94 3.57 31.23
C TYR A 593 5.89 2.49 31.44
N PHE A 594 4.73 2.68 30.83
CA PHE A 594 3.58 1.79 31.02
C PHE A 594 2.95 1.47 29.66
N TYR A 595 3.27 0.28 29.14
CA TYR A 595 2.90 -0.17 27.80
C TYR A 595 2.03 -1.43 27.88
N LEU A 596 0.80 -1.32 27.38
CA LEU A 596 -0.20 -2.39 27.37
C LEU A 596 -0.87 -2.53 25.99
N SER A 597 -0.25 -2.03 24.93
CA SER A 597 -0.89 -1.97 23.62
C SER A 597 -1.16 -3.34 23.03
N ARG A 598 -2.10 -3.42 22.08
CA ARG A 598 -2.47 -4.66 21.39
C ARG A 598 -2.90 -5.77 22.36
N ASN A 599 -3.88 -5.46 23.21
CA ASN A 599 -4.55 -6.40 24.13
C ASN A 599 -6.09 -6.33 23.92
N LYS A 600 -6.89 -6.79 24.89
CA LYS A 600 -8.37 -6.76 24.89
C LYS A 600 -8.91 -6.07 26.15
N LEU A 601 -8.20 -5.05 26.65
CA LEU A 601 -8.55 -4.33 27.87
C LEU A 601 -9.81 -3.50 27.64
N GLN A 602 -10.72 -3.47 28.62
CA GLN A 602 -12.07 -2.89 28.49
C GLN A 602 -12.39 -1.94 29.65
N GLY A 603 -13.38 -1.07 29.47
CA GLY A 603 -13.81 -0.13 30.52
C GLY A 603 -13.00 1.18 30.56
N PRO A 604 -13.25 2.04 31.55
CA PRO A 604 -12.61 3.35 31.63
C PRO A 604 -11.15 3.32 32.08
N ILE A 605 -10.39 4.33 31.66
CA ILE A 605 -9.06 4.64 32.19
C ILE A 605 -9.24 5.24 33.59
N ALA A 606 -9.58 4.41 34.58
CA ALA A 606 -9.83 4.82 35.96
C ALA A 606 -8.59 4.61 36.86
N MET A 607 -7.43 5.08 36.41
CA MET A 607 -6.19 5.01 37.20
C MET A 607 -6.19 6.08 38.29
N GLU A 608 -5.92 5.67 39.53
CA GLU A 608 -5.71 6.59 40.65
C GLU A 608 -4.31 7.18 40.55
N PHE A 609 -4.21 8.39 39.99
CA PHE A 609 -2.97 9.13 39.98
C PHE A 609 -2.84 10.03 41.24
N ASP A 610 -1.92 9.71 42.17
CA ASP A 610 -1.20 10.59 43.10
C ASP A 610 -0.37 11.74 42.44
N ASP A 611 -0.01 12.78 43.17
CA ASP A 611 0.67 13.97 42.64
C ASP A 611 2.21 13.78 42.51
N SER A 612 2.75 12.59 42.79
CA SER A 612 4.20 12.30 42.83
C SER A 612 4.79 11.57 41.61
N TYR A 613 4.08 11.45 40.49
CA TYR A 613 4.54 10.60 39.38
C TYR A 613 5.49 11.23 38.39
N GLU A 614 6.32 10.36 37.81
CA GLU A 614 7.24 10.66 36.73
C GLU A 614 6.95 9.82 35.47
N ILE A 615 5.68 9.54 35.16
CA ILE A 615 5.35 8.81 33.92
C ILE A 615 5.86 9.61 32.72
N VAL A 616 6.72 8.97 31.95
CA VAL A 616 7.35 9.48 30.72
C VAL A 616 6.61 8.98 29.50
N GLY A 617 6.21 7.71 29.47
CA GLY A 617 5.53 7.10 28.33
C GLY A 617 4.34 6.23 28.73
N LEU A 618 3.21 6.47 28.09
CA LEU A 618 1.97 5.71 28.24
C LEU A 618 1.50 5.22 26.87
N ASP A 619 1.39 3.90 26.70
CA ASP A 619 0.82 3.30 25.48
C ASP A 619 -0.27 2.30 25.87
N LEU A 620 -1.51 2.68 25.58
CA LEU A 620 -2.71 1.85 25.77
C LEU A 620 -3.40 1.56 24.43
N SER A 621 -2.71 1.77 23.31
CA SER A 621 -3.28 1.67 21.97
C SER A 621 -3.76 0.26 21.61
N TYR A 622 -4.67 0.14 20.64
CA TYR A 622 -5.21 -1.15 20.20
C TYR A 622 -5.78 -2.00 21.35
N ASN A 623 -6.76 -1.44 22.05
CA ASN A 623 -7.54 -2.09 23.10
C ASN A 623 -9.04 -1.77 22.91
N ASP A 624 -9.89 -2.21 23.84
CA ASP A 624 -11.34 -1.97 23.84
C ASP A 624 -11.74 -0.95 24.94
N LEU A 625 -10.85 -0.01 25.29
CA LEU A 625 -11.09 0.96 26.37
C LEU A 625 -12.21 1.93 25.99
N THR A 626 -13.03 2.34 26.96
CA THR A 626 -14.24 3.17 26.77
C THR A 626 -14.26 4.33 27.75
N GLY A 627 -15.10 5.35 27.56
CA GLY A 627 -15.23 6.47 28.51
C GLY A 627 -14.20 7.56 28.29
N GLU A 628 -14.11 8.53 29.23
CA GLU A 628 -13.28 9.72 29.06
C GLU A 628 -11.81 9.52 29.45
N ILE A 629 -10.91 10.35 28.90
CA ILE A 629 -9.53 10.45 29.36
C ILE A 629 -9.52 11.11 30.75
N PRO A 630 -8.95 10.49 31.79
CA PRO A 630 -8.93 11.05 33.14
C PRO A 630 -8.10 12.34 33.19
N PHE A 631 -8.69 13.41 33.73
CA PHE A 631 -8.06 14.74 33.84
C PHE A 631 -6.70 14.73 34.57
N GLN A 632 -6.46 13.75 35.43
CA GLN A 632 -5.23 13.59 36.17
C GLN A 632 -4.01 13.33 35.25
N LEU A 633 -4.21 12.76 34.05
CA LEU A 633 -3.12 12.55 33.08
C LEU A 633 -2.47 13.88 32.65
N CYS A 634 -3.21 15.00 32.69
CA CYS A 634 -2.66 16.33 32.38
C CYS A 634 -1.66 16.85 33.43
N ARG A 635 -1.63 16.27 34.63
CA ARG A 635 -0.71 16.66 35.71
C ARG A 635 0.68 16.02 35.60
N LEU A 636 0.87 15.09 34.67
CA LEU A 636 2.13 14.35 34.51
C LEU A 636 3.18 15.21 33.78
N GLU A 637 4.00 15.95 34.55
CA GLU A 637 4.96 16.93 34.02
C GLU A 637 6.10 16.34 33.16
N GLN A 638 6.36 15.05 33.32
CA GLN A 638 7.40 14.30 32.62
C GLN A 638 6.89 13.57 31.37
N LEU A 639 5.58 13.61 31.10
CA LEU A 639 4.98 12.86 30.01
C LEU A 639 5.49 13.37 28.66
N THR A 640 6.20 12.50 27.94
CA THR A 640 6.67 12.78 26.59
C THR A 640 5.84 12.04 25.55
N LEU A 641 5.32 10.86 25.87
CA LEU A 641 4.56 10.08 24.90
C LEU A 641 3.26 9.58 25.50
N ILE A 642 2.17 9.81 24.78
CA ILE A 642 0.86 9.23 25.06
C ILE A 642 0.26 8.70 23.77
N ASP A 643 0.01 7.40 23.73
CA ASP A 643 -0.70 6.72 22.65
C ASP A 643 -1.93 6.00 23.24
N LEU A 644 -3.11 6.54 22.92
CA LEU A 644 -4.40 5.95 23.26
C LEU A 644 -5.17 5.55 21.99
N SER A 645 -4.48 5.46 20.85
CA SER A 645 -5.11 5.25 19.56
C SER A 645 -5.80 3.88 19.46
N HIS A 646 -6.76 3.75 18.54
CA HIS A 646 -7.48 2.49 18.31
C HIS A 646 -8.13 1.93 19.59
N ASN A 647 -9.01 2.72 20.19
CA ASN A 647 -9.87 2.36 21.32
C ASN A 647 -11.29 2.87 21.06
N TYR A 648 -12.18 2.75 22.05
CA TYR A 648 -13.55 3.31 22.03
C TYR A 648 -13.70 4.47 23.02
N LEU A 649 -12.61 5.20 23.30
CA LEU A 649 -12.63 6.34 24.21
C LEU A 649 -13.53 7.43 23.65
N SER A 650 -14.26 8.11 24.52
CA SER A 650 -15.33 9.04 24.17
C SER A 650 -15.32 10.24 25.10
N GLY A 651 -16.24 11.17 24.89
CA GLY A 651 -16.33 12.40 25.67
C GLY A 651 -15.55 13.54 25.05
N ASN A 652 -15.46 14.64 25.78
CA ASN A 652 -14.85 15.88 25.31
C ASN A 652 -13.39 15.96 25.80
N ILE A 653 -12.45 16.21 24.88
CA ILE A 653 -11.03 16.41 25.22
C ILE A 653 -10.87 17.59 26.22
N LEU A 654 -11.83 18.53 26.28
CA LEU A 654 -11.90 19.63 27.25
C LEU A 654 -11.85 19.19 28.73
N SER A 655 -12.46 18.07 29.13
CA SER A 655 -12.49 17.70 30.58
C SER A 655 -11.10 17.32 31.10
N TRP A 656 -10.19 16.90 30.21
CA TRP A 656 -8.83 16.52 30.53
C TRP A 656 -7.92 17.73 30.82
N MET A 657 -8.10 18.86 30.13
CA MET A 657 -7.07 19.91 30.05
C MET A 657 -7.28 21.14 30.95
N ILE A 658 -8.43 21.28 31.61
CA ILE A 658 -8.76 22.44 32.46
C ILE A 658 -8.17 22.26 33.87
N SER A 659 -6.84 22.38 34.04
CA SER A 659 -6.28 22.89 35.29
C SER A 659 -4.86 23.42 35.10
N THR A 660 -4.70 24.73 35.26
CA THR A 660 -3.46 25.50 35.11
C THR A 660 -2.44 25.21 36.21
N HIS A 661 -1.30 24.58 35.88
CA HIS A 661 -0.04 24.73 36.61
C HIS A 661 1.14 24.84 35.62
N PRO A 662 2.09 25.77 35.83
CA PRO A 662 3.22 25.97 34.91
C PRO A 662 4.27 24.86 35.08
N PHE A 663 4.57 24.15 34.00
CA PHE A 663 5.58 23.08 33.96
C PHE A 663 7.01 23.61 34.22
N PRO A 664 7.78 23.02 35.16
CA PRO A 664 9.17 23.40 35.44
C PRO A 664 10.22 22.74 34.52
N ASN A 665 11.43 23.30 34.56
CA ASN A 665 12.61 22.99 33.74
C ASN A 665 13.51 21.88 34.34
N GLN A 666 14.00 20.99 33.45
CA GLN A 666 15.24 20.14 33.45
C GLN A 666 15.57 19.14 34.59
N ASN A 667 15.97 17.89 34.23
CA ASN A 667 17.35 17.35 34.36
C ASN A 667 17.56 15.88 33.90
N ASN A 668 18.80 15.56 33.49
CA ASN A 668 19.36 14.35 32.84
C ASN A 668 19.23 13.01 33.60
N TYR A 669 18.80 11.93 32.90
CA TYR A 669 19.20 10.53 33.18
C TYR A 669 19.26 9.67 31.90
N ASP A 670 20.18 8.71 31.87
CA ASP A 670 20.75 8.03 30.70
C ASP A 670 20.31 6.55 30.63
N TYR A 671 19.54 6.12 29.60
CA TYR A 671 19.24 4.70 29.31
C TYR A 671 18.93 4.43 27.82
N GLN A 672 19.12 3.16 27.41
CA GLN A 672 19.51 2.69 26.07
C GLN A 672 18.44 1.86 25.32
N GLN A 673 17.27 2.42 24.97
CA GLN A 673 16.30 1.72 24.09
C GLN A 673 15.72 2.60 22.97
N SER A 674 15.32 1.94 21.88
CA SER A 674 14.72 2.54 20.68
C SER A 674 13.21 2.38 20.72
N LEU A 675 12.47 3.45 20.46
CA LEU A 675 11.01 3.43 20.39
C LEU A 675 10.57 3.47 18.92
N GLU A 676 9.63 2.60 18.56
CA GLU A 676 8.96 2.61 17.26
C GLU A 676 7.60 3.31 17.44
N PHE A 677 7.40 4.42 16.74
CA PHE A 677 6.14 5.17 16.73
C PHE A 677 5.60 5.14 15.30
N THR A 678 4.42 4.56 15.10
CA THR A 678 3.90 4.29 13.76
C THR A 678 2.66 5.11 13.49
N MET A 679 2.71 5.93 12.45
CA MET A 679 1.59 6.75 12.01
C MET A 679 1.32 6.53 10.52
N LYS A 680 0.09 6.13 10.17
CA LYS A 680 -0.35 5.84 8.79
C LYS A 680 0.68 5.01 8.00
N ASN A 681 1.10 3.88 8.57
CA ASN A 681 2.11 2.96 8.02
C ASN A 681 3.55 3.52 7.91
N VAL A 682 3.85 4.69 8.49
CA VAL A 682 5.22 5.19 8.64
C VAL A 682 5.67 4.94 10.07
N SER A 683 6.49 3.91 10.25
CA SER A 683 7.16 3.58 11.51
C SER A 683 8.42 4.42 11.67
N PHE A 684 8.39 5.36 12.61
CA PHE A 684 9.56 6.13 13.01
C PHE A 684 10.26 5.42 14.16
N ILE A 685 11.47 4.92 13.90
CA ILE A 685 12.32 4.30 14.92
C ILE A 685 13.23 5.40 15.50
N TYR A 686 12.88 5.91 16.67
CA TYR A 686 13.63 6.95 17.36
C TYR A 686 14.69 6.34 18.29
N LYS A 687 15.93 6.85 18.21
CA LYS A 687 17.05 6.43 19.07
C LYS A 687 17.72 7.62 19.78
N ARG A 688 18.19 7.36 21.00
CA ARG A 688 19.19 8.07 21.83
C ARG A 688 18.95 9.53 22.24
N SER A 689 18.72 10.47 21.34
CA SER A 689 18.70 11.91 21.69
C SER A 689 17.42 12.64 21.28
N ILE A 690 16.67 12.09 20.32
CA ILE A 690 15.42 12.69 19.83
C ILE A 690 14.27 12.45 20.81
N LEU A 691 14.26 11.36 21.59
CA LEU A 691 13.21 11.06 22.57
C LEU A 691 13.04 12.17 23.64
N TRP A 692 14.12 12.87 24.02
CA TRP A 692 14.03 14.04 24.91
C TRP A 692 13.37 15.27 24.25
N TYR A 693 13.40 15.32 22.92
CA TYR A 693 12.80 16.38 22.11
C TYR A 693 11.49 15.94 21.44
N PHE A 694 11.09 14.68 21.60
CA PHE A 694 9.94 14.08 20.97
C PHE A 694 8.87 14.00 22.04
N THR A 695 7.87 14.85 21.89
CA THR A 695 6.65 14.70 22.63
C THR A 695 5.51 14.54 21.64
N GLY A 696 4.81 13.42 21.74
CA GLY A 696 3.81 12.98 20.78
C GLY A 696 2.53 12.54 21.50
N VAL A 697 1.39 13.04 21.00
CA VAL A 697 0.05 12.64 21.43
C VAL A 697 -0.63 11.96 20.26
N ASP A 698 -1.02 10.70 20.43
CA ASP A 698 -1.85 9.98 19.47
C ASP A 698 -3.16 9.55 20.13
N PHE A 699 -4.25 10.21 19.74
CA PHE A 699 -5.62 9.89 20.13
C PHE A 699 -6.45 9.42 18.94
N SER A 700 -5.81 9.02 17.84
CA SER A 700 -6.51 8.67 16.61
C SER A 700 -7.37 7.42 16.74
N SER A 701 -8.36 7.28 15.86
CA SER A 701 -9.25 6.10 15.80
C SER A 701 -9.93 5.83 17.14
N ASN A 702 -10.64 6.83 17.66
CA ASN A 702 -11.46 6.76 18.87
C ASN A 702 -12.85 7.38 18.60
N ASN A 703 -13.69 7.49 19.63
CA ASN A 703 -15.01 8.11 19.59
C ASN A 703 -15.01 9.49 20.27
N PHE A 704 -13.89 10.23 20.26
CA PHE A 704 -13.86 11.58 20.84
C PHE A 704 -14.79 12.52 20.08
N THR A 705 -15.44 13.43 20.83
CA THR A 705 -16.42 14.41 20.33
C THR A 705 -16.14 15.78 20.94
N GLY A 706 -16.72 16.86 20.41
CA GLY A 706 -16.55 18.21 20.94
C GLY A 706 -15.29 18.94 20.41
N GLU A 707 -14.98 20.09 21.03
CA GLU A 707 -13.91 21.01 20.59
C GLU A 707 -12.51 20.54 21.04
N ILE A 708 -11.49 20.84 20.23
CA ILE A 708 -10.08 20.70 20.67
C ILE A 708 -9.83 21.85 21.67
N PRO A 709 -9.34 21.63 22.90
CA PRO A 709 -9.17 22.68 23.90
C PRO A 709 -8.04 23.68 23.57
N LEU A 710 -8.23 24.97 23.89
CA LEU A 710 -7.23 26.05 23.75
C LEU A 710 -5.93 25.75 24.53
N GLU A 711 -6.09 25.04 25.64
CA GLU A 711 -5.06 24.62 26.57
C GLU A 711 -4.08 23.63 25.93
N ILE A 712 -4.44 22.94 24.84
CA ILE A 712 -3.48 22.16 24.05
C ILE A 712 -2.35 23.04 23.53
N GLY A 713 -2.65 24.32 23.33
CA GLY A 713 -1.66 25.33 23.05
C GLY A 713 -0.69 25.64 24.19
N ASN A 714 -1.06 25.42 25.45
CA ASN A 714 -0.14 25.63 26.57
C ASN A 714 0.89 24.51 26.70
N LEU A 715 0.72 23.39 25.98
CA LEU A 715 1.65 22.28 26.00
C LEU A 715 2.86 22.58 25.10
N SER A 716 3.79 23.40 25.61
CA SER A 716 4.96 23.92 24.90
C SER A 716 6.00 22.88 24.46
N LYS A 717 5.79 21.58 24.75
CA LYS A 717 6.72 20.51 24.39
C LYS A 717 6.29 19.75 23.12
N PHE A 718 4.99 19.47 22.91
CA PHE A 718 4.50 18.53 21.88
C PHE A 718 4.83 18.96 20.46
N LYS A 719 5.46 18.05 19.71
CA LYS A 719 5.81 18.23 18.30
C LYS A 719 4.84 17.54 17.35
N VAL A 720 4.21 16.45 17.82
CA VAL A 720 3.31 15.60 17.05
C VAL A 720 1.97 15.51 17.78
N LEU A 721 0.90 15.79 17.05
CA LEU A 721 -0.47 15.62 17.52
C LEU A 721 -1.28 14.91 16.44
N ASN A 722 -1.77 13.70 16.75
CA ASN A 722 -2.63 12.91 15.89
C ASN A 722 -4.01 12.77 16.54
N LEU A 723 -5.01 13.40 15.93
CA LEU A 723 -6.41 13.34 16.33
C LEU A 723 -7.27 12.67 15.25
N SER A 724 -6.64 12.02 14.26
CA SER A 724 -7.34 11.52 13.09
C SER A 724 -8.40 10.47 13.41
N HIS A 725 -9.42 10.36 12.58
CA HIS A 725 -10.49 9.35 12.71
C HIS A 725 -11.21 9.37 14.06
N ASN A 726 -11.64 10.56 14.51
CA ASN A 726 -12.56 10.74 15.63
C ASN A 726 -13.90 11.30 15.14
N SER A 727 -14.79 11.65 16.08
CA SER A 727 -16.06 12.32 15.83
C SER A 727 -16.07 13.75 16.38
N CYS A 728 -14.92 14.44 16.35
CA CYS A 728 -14.80 15.81 16.83
C CYS A 728 -15.63 16.75 15.93
N ILE A 729 -16.48 17.58 16.54
CA ILE A 729 -17.38 18.55 15.91
C ILE A 729 -17.15 19.87 16.65
N GLU A 730 -17.04 21.00 15.96
CA GLU A 730 -16.97 22.31 16.64
C GLU A 730 -18.25 23.12 16.51
N SER A 731 -18.55 23.82 17.60
CA SER A 731 -19.54 24.90 17.66
C SER A 731 -19.09 26.06 18.58
N ILE A 732 -18.54 27.17 18.07
CA ILE A 732 -18.18 28.39 18.85
C ILE A 732 -19.32 28.84 19.79
N PRO A 733 -19.09 28.95 21.12
CA PRO A 733 -20.00 29.62 22.05
C PRO A 733 -20.05 31.14 21.77
N PRO A 734 -21.23 31.78 21.77
CA PRO A 734 -21.40 33.20 21.42
C PRO A 734 -20.84 34.22 22.43
N THR A 735 -19.98 33.82 23.37
CA THR A 735 -19.49 34.71 24.44
C THR A 735 -18.09 34.35 24.88
N PHE A 736 -17.10 35.14 24.45
CA PHE A 736 -15.92 35.55 25.22
C PHE A 736 -15.46 36.95 24.82
#